data_AF-A0A0H3CBQ2-F1
#
_entry.id   AF-A0A0H3CBQ2-F1
#
_cell.length_a   1.000
_cell.length_b   1.000
_cell.length_c   1.000
_cell.angle_alpha   90.00
_cell.angle_beta   90.00
_cell.angle_gamma   90.00
#
_symmetry.space_group_name_H-M   'P 1'
#
loop_
_entity.id
_entity.type
_entity.pdbx_description
1 polymer ?
#
loop_
_entity_poly.entity_id
_entity_poly.type
_entity_poly.pdbx_seq_one_letter_code
_entity_poly.pdbx_strand_id
1 'polypeptide(L)'
;MVLHQAALAAQAGGVDGFIIGSELRALTTTRGPGGTYPAVTKLKTLAADVRAVVGPATKLGYAADWSEYFGHQPRDGSGHAVFHLDPLWADPNLDFVGVDWYPPVTDWREGEDHLDAMAGYDGPHDPAYLRAGLTGGADFDWYYADGADRDAQVRAPITDGAHGEAWMFRPKDLLSWWSNPHHDRPGGVRSATPTAWVPRSKPIRLTEFGCPAVDKGSNSPNLFIDPKSSESFLPPYSSGERDDFGQRRYLEAVLAWLDEPGANPVSPLYGGPMIEAASAWCWDARPFPDFPARWDVWSDGVNWLLGHWLTGRAGIAPLPELIQALGARAGVALDPGEAGGAVGGYVVDRPMRLRDALSPLTEAFALDPVERGDQVRMMSRTGRAVAALDPDDLVLPEDGPAERETRTLDPAAEALRLRFLDAARDYQVGALIVRREAGEGARDVDAPIVLSAAEAAAVARRMLDADAAARRLRIVRLAPSAALRFEAGDRVALDGQTWRVQRLDLDERPRATLAPVVAVDGVEAVIDWTPAPPREPASPPVLHVLDLPSDGALADDARPLVAAAAEPWRPLDVHAGAGVETLTVRARLAAPATLGVTLTDLAPASPHRLDRSARLDVRMEGASLSSAPLAAVLAGGNALAIRAPSGDWEVIAFQTAALIAPDVWRLSGLLRGQRDGAASEGVIPTGAAVVLLDEAVVPISVAAFERGTTLMVRAAPAGGPAAGAGMTQISAVWTGRALRPLAPAHLRKRSIGGDLSVSWIRRARVGGDVWDGEVPLGEGVERYRVRVLDGAAVLREAEVETPGFTYTAAMRAADAPSSGARLEVVQGESLYGWGAPASTSLW
;
A
#
# COMPACT_ATOMS: atom_id res chain seq x y z
N MET A 1 -30.10 -27.21 -6.35
CA MET A 1 -29.05 -26.21 -6.06
C MET A 1 -27.66 -26.76 -6.39
N VAL A 2 -27.19 -27.87 -5.79
CA VAL A 2 -25.83 -28.41 -6.03
C VAL A 2 -25.55 -28.70 -7.52
N LEU A 3 -26.44 -29.40 -8.23
CA LEU A 3 -26.26 -29.66 -9.67
C LEU A 3 -26.27 -28.39 -10.53
N HIS A 4 -26.94 -27.33 -10.07
CA HIS A 4 -26.90 -26.04 -10.76
C HIS A 4 -25.52 -25.39 -10.60
N GLN A 5 -24.94 -25.41 -9.40
CA GLN A 5 -23.58 -24.93 -9.17
C GLN A 5 -22.53 -25.75 -9.94
N ALA A 6 -22.71 -27.07 -10.02
CA ALA A 6 -21.86 -27.94 -10.85
C ALA A 6 -21.94 -27.55 -12.34
N ALA A 7 -23.13 -27.22 -12.84
CA ALA A 7 -23.31 -26.75 -14.21
C ALA A 7 -22.66 -25.37 -14.45
N LEU A 8 -22.70 -24.47 -13.48
CA LEU A 8 -21.99 -23.18 -13.55
C LEU A 8 -20.47 -23.37 -13.57
N ALA A 9 -19.94 -24.24 -12.72
CA ALA A 9 -18.52 -24.60 -12.72
C ALA A 9 -18.08 -25.15 -14.09
N ALA A 10 -18.88 -26.03 -14.70
CA ALA A 10 -18.63 -26.55 -16.04
C ALA A 10 -18.67 -25.45 -17.11
N GLN A 11 -19.64 -24.52 -17.05
CA GLN A 11 -19.75 -23.39 -17.98
C GLN A 11 -18.59 -22.39 -17.84
N ALA A 12 -18.03 -22.23 -16.65
CA ALA A 12 -16.87 -21.38 -16.39
C ALA A 12 -15.54 -21.98 -16.88
N GLY A 13 -15.56 -23.20 -17.45
CA GLY A 13 -14.37 -23.90 -17.94
C GLY A 13 -13.81 -24.95 -16.97
N GLY A 14 -14.50 -25.23 -15.87
CA GLY A 14 -14.10 -26.16 -14.82
C GLY A 14 -13.56 -25.46 -13.57
N VAL A 15 -13.42 -26.25 -12.49
CA VAL A 15 -12.82 -25.83 -11.21
C VAL A 15 -11.91 -26.95 -10.68
N ASP A 16 -10.91 -26.61 -9.86
CA ASP A 16 -9.99 -27.60 -9.28
C ASP A 16 -10.66 -28.51 -8.23
N GLY A 17 -11.64 -27.97 -7.49
CA GLY A 17 -12.36 -28.70 -6.45
C GLY A 17 -13.83 -28.29 -6.36
N PHE A 18 -14.70 -29.23 -5.97
CA PHE A 18 -16.13 -28.99 -5.76
C PHE A 18 -16.64 -29.78 -4.55
N ILE A 19 -17.29 -29.09 -3.62
CA ILE A 19 -17.87 -29.66 -2.41
C ILE A 19 -19.35 -29.96 -2.63
N ILE A 20 -19.77 -31.22 -2.43
CA ILE A 20 -21.16 -31.65 -2.67
C ILE A 20 -22.12 -31.29 -1.52
N GLY A 21 -21.58 -30.88 -0.37
CA GLY A 21 -22.29 -30.40 0.83
C GLY A 21 -21.31 -30.10 1.97
N SER A 22 -21.71 -29.26 2.93
CA SER A 22 -20.98 -28.96 4.18
C SER A 22 -21.86 -29.21 5.39
N GLU A 23 -21.27 -29.71 6.48
CA GLU A 23 -21.83 -29.71 7.86
C GLU A 23 -23.29 -30.19 7.98
N LEU A 24 -23.65 -31.24 7.23
CA LEU A 24 -25.02 -31.76 7.20
C LEU A 24 -25.28 -32.75 8.37
N ARG A 25 -24.63 -32.54 9.52
CA ARG A 25 -24.56 -33.46 10.66
C ARG A 25 -25.92 -34.02 11.08
N ALA A 26 -26.93 -33.17 11.16
CA ALA A 26 -28.29 -33.60 11.53
C ALA A 26 -28.93 -34.55 10.49
N LEU A 27 -28.60 -34.39 9.20
CA LEU A 27 -29.11 -35.23 8.12
C LEU A 27 -28.31 -36.53 8.00
N THR A 28 -26.98 -36.45 7.99
CA THR A 28 -26.07 -37.59 7.81
C THR A 28 -26.15 -38.59 8.95
N THR A 29 -26.37 -38.13 10.18
CA THR A 29 -26.54 -38.99 11.36
C THR A 29 -27.95 -39.54 11.56
N THR A 30 -28.93 -39.12 10.74
CA THR A 30 -30.30 -39.65 10.80
C THR A 30 -30.33 -41.14 10.44
N ARG A 31 -30.74 -41.97 11.41
CA ARG A 31 -30.80 -43.43 11.29
C ARG A 31 -32.10 -43.88 10.62
N GLY A 32 -31.99 -44.71 9.60
CA GLY A 32 -33.11 -45.40 8.95
C GLY A 32 -33.31 -46.85 9.46
N PRO A 33 -34.27 -47.59 8.88
CA PRO A 33 -34.48 -49.00 9.20
C PRO A 33 -33.20 -49.83 9.06
N GLY A 34 -32.98 -50.77 9.98
CA GLY A 34 -31.83 -51.68 9.94
C GLY A 34 -30.47 -51.02 10.18
N GLY A 35 -30.44 -49.84 10.81
CA GLY A 35 -29.17 -49.13 11.09
C GLY A 35 -28.56 -48.42 9.87
N THR A 36 -29.36 -48.17 8.83
CA THR A 36 -28.93 -47.48 7.62
C THR A 36 -28.82 -45.96 7.82
N TYR A 37 -28.06 -45.30 6.94
CA TYR A 37 -27.96 -43.83 6.87
C TYR A 37 -28.46 -43.33 5.51
N PRO A 38 -29.77 -42.99 5.39
CA PRO A 38 -30.38 -42.64 4.11
C PRO A 38 -29.77 -41.41 3.44
N ALA A 39 -29.39 -40.39 4.23
CA ALA A 39 -28.75 -39.18 3.70
C ALA A 39 -27.39 -39.48 3.06
N VAL A 40 -26.58 -40.34 3.69
CA VAL A 40 -25.29 -40.79 3.13
C VAL A 40 -25.50 -41.51 1.79
N THR A 41 -26.52 -42.36 1.70
CA THR A 41 -26.88 -43.02 0.42
C THR A 41 -27.24 -42.00 -0.66
N LYS A 42 -27.97 -40.93 -0.31
CA LYS A 42 -28.33 -39.86 -1.24
C LYS A 42 -27.14 -38.97 -1.62
N LEU A 43 -26.20 -38.72 -0.71
CA LEU A 43 -24.96 -38.01 -1.01
C LEU A 43 -24.10 -38.79 -2.01
N LYS A 44 -24.05 -40.13 -1.93
CA LYS A 44 -23.39 -40.95 -2.96
C LYS A 44 -24.02 -40.79 -4.34
N THR A 45 -25.35 -40.82 -4.40
CA THR A 45 -26.07 -40.55 -5.66
C THR A 45 -25.73 -39.15 -6.19
N LEU A 46 -25.75 -38.13 -5.33
CA LEU A 46 -25.40 -36.77 -5.70
C LEU A 46 -23.94 -36.64 -6.18
N ALA A 47 -22.99 -37.35 -5.55
CA ALA A 47 -21.59 -37.38 -5.97
C ALA A 47 -21.45 -37.91 -7.41
N ALA A 48 -22.17 -38.98 -7.75
CA ALA A 48 -22.21 -39.52 -9.11
C ALA A 48 -22.85 -38.54 -10.10
N ASP A 49 -23.96 -37.89 -9.73
CA ASP A 49 -24.64 -36.90 -10.58
C ASP A 49 -23.75 -35.67 -10.84
N VAL A 50 -23.06 -35.16 -9.80
CA VAL A 50 -22.10 -34.05 -9.94
C VAL A 50 -20.91 -34.46 -10.81
N ARG A 51 -20.36 -35.66 -10.61
CA ARG A 51 -19.27 -36.20 -11.43
C ARG A 51 -19.63 -36.24 -12.91
N ALA A 52 -20.85 -36.62 -13.24
CA ALA A 52 -21.34 -36.64 -14.62
C ALA A 52 -21.40 -35.24 -15.27
N VAL A 53 -21.52 -34.18 -14.46
CA VAL A 53 -21.57 -32.78 -14.94
C VAL A 53 -20.17 -32.17 -15.05
N VAL A 54 -19.35 -32.26 -14.00
CA VAL A 54 -18.03 -31.58 -13.96
C VAL A 54 -16.90 -32.39 -14.58
N GLY A 55 -17.11 -33.69 -14.84
CA GLY A 55 -16.12 -34.57 -15.42
C GLY A 55 -15.03 -35.04 -14.44
N PRO A 56 -14.00 -35.76 -14.92
CA PRO A 56 -13.00 -36.40 -14.06
C PRO A 56 -11.88 -35.46 -13.57
N ALA A 57 -11.75 -34.27 -14.15
CA ALA A 57 -10.67 -33.34 -13.81
C ALA A 57 -10.90 -32.61 -12.46
N THR A 58 -12.15 -32.23 -12.17
CA THR A 58 -12.52 -31.55 -10.93
C THR A 58 -12.49 -32.52 -9.75
N LYS A 59 -11.82 -32.16 -8.65
CA LYS A 59 -11.77 -32.99 -7.44
C LYS A 59 -13.06 -32.85 -6.63
N LEU A 60 -13.70 -33.96 -6.27
CA LEU A 60 -14.96 -33.95 -5.51
C LEU A 60 -14.73 -34.37 -4.06
N GLY A 61 -15.39 -33.68 -3.13
CA GLY A 61 -15.43 -34.04 -1.72
C GLY A 61 -16.73 -33.64 -1.05
N TYR A 62 -16.92 -34.12 0.16
CA TYR A 62 -17.93 -33.64 1.11
C TYR A 62 -17.17 -33.00 2.28
N ALA A 63 -17.64 -31.86 2.78
CA ALA A 63 -17.03 -31.15 3.90
C ALA A 63 -17.79 -31.53 5.17
N ALA A 64 -17.24 -32.45 5.95
CA ALA A 64 -17.86 -32.89 7.19
C ALA A 64 -17.47 -31.95 8.33
N ASP A 65 -18.40 -31.67 9.24
CA ASP A 65 -18.10 -30.97 10.49
C ASP A 65 -17.04 -31.76 11.30
N TRP A 66 -16.14 -31.05 12.00
CA TRP A 66 -15.07 -31.68 12.80
C TRP A 66 -15.59 -32.68 13.84
N SER A 67 -16.84 -32.53 14.31
CA SER A 67 -17.47 -33.44 15.27
C SER A 67 -18.24 -34.60 14.60
N GLU A 68 -18.20 -34.73 13.28
CA GLU A 68 -18.96 -35.73 12.51
C GLU A 68 -18.07 -36.69 11.69
N TYR A 69 -17.01 -36.17 11.05
CA TYR A 69 -16.26 -36.90 10.00
C TYR A 69 -15.79 -38.30 10.42
N PHE A 70 -15.45 -38.44 11.71
CA PHE A 70 -14.84 -39.64 12.29
C PHE A 70 -15.85 -40.73 12.67
N GLY A 71 -17.15 -40.45 12.66
CA GLY A 71 -18.20 -41.43 12.93
C GLY A 71 -19.36 -40.90 13.75
N HIS A 72 -20.50 -41.60 13.71
CA HIS A 72 -21.69 -41.25 14.47
C HIS A 72 -21.73 -42.02 15.79
N GLN A 73 -21.68 -41.28 16.90
CA GLN A 73 -21.51 -41.82 18.25
C GLN A 73 -22.45 -41.11 19.24
N PRO A 74 -23.76 -41.43 19.25
CA PRO A 74 -24.72 -40.73 20.08
C PRO A 74 -24.46 -40.95 21.57
N ARG A 75 -24.57 -39.89 22.36
CA ARG A 75 -24.48 -39.94 23.84
C ARG A 75 -25.80 -40.42 24.48
N ASP A 76 -26.41 -41.48 23.93
CA ASP A 76 -27.67 -42.06 24.39
C ASP A 76 -27.48 -43.31 25.28
N GLY A 77 -26.22 -43.63 25.63
CA GLY A 77 -25.86 -44.78 26.46
C GLY A 77 -25.83 -46.11 25.71
N SER A 78 -26.13 -46.14 24.40
CA SER A 78 -26.11 -47.39 23.60
C SER A 78 -24.71 -47.93 23.32
N GLY A 79 -23.66 -47.13 23.52
CA GLY A 79 -22.29 -47.45 23.09
C GLY A 79 -22.13 -47.51 21.57
N HIS A 80 -23.16 -47.11 20.80
CA HIS A 80 -23.14 -47.13 19.34
C HIS A 80 -22.05 -46.20 18.81
N ALA A 81 -21.12 -46.74 18.02
CA ALA A 81 -20.08 -45.97 17.37
C ALA A 81 -19.82 -46.57 15.98
N VAL A 82 -20.22 -45.87 14.92
CA VAL A 82 -20.11 -46.39 13.54
C VAL A 82 -19.59 -45.33 12.58
N PHE A 83 -18.75 -45.73 11.65
CA PHE A 83 -18.16 -44.87 10.62
C PHE A 83 -19.17 -44.65 9.49
N HIS A 84 -20.27 -43.99 9.82
CA HIS A 84 -21.43 -43.84 8.94
C HIS A 84 -21.14 -43.16 7.58
N LEU A 85 -20.07 -42.37 7.49
CA LEU A 85 -19.63 -41.71 6.27
C LEU A 85 -18.65 -42.54 5.42
N ASP A 86 -18.10 -43.64 5.92
CA ASP A 86 -17.19 -44.50 5.15
C ASP A 86 -17.77 -44.98 3.81
N PRO A 87 -19.07 -45.33 3.69
CA PRO A 87 -19.65 -45.66 2.39
C PRO A 87 -19.57 -44.52 1.37
N LEU A 88 -19.56 -43.26 1.82
CA LEU A 88 -19.38 -42.06 0.99
C LEU A 88 -17.88 -41.80 0.74
N TRP A 89 -17.04 -41.89 1.76
CA TRP A 89 -15.59 -41.71 1.63
C TRP A 89 -14.94 -42.77 0.75
N ALA A 90 -15.42 -44.01 0.76
CA ALA A 90 -14.95 -45.07 -0.12
C ALA A 90 -15.52 -44.98 -1.55
N ASP A 91 -16.50 -44.11 -1.81
CA ASP A 91 -17.12 -44.00 -3.14
C ASP A 91 -16.09 -43.47 -4.16
N PRO A 92 -15.92 -44.12 -5.33
CA PRO A 92 -14.92 -43.71 -6.32
C PRO A 92 -15.20 -42.33 -6.95
N ASN A 93 -16.40 -41.77 -6.78
CA ASN A 93 -16.70 -40.42 -7.26
C ASN A 93 -16.09 -39.32 -6.39
N LEU A 94 -15.76 -39.59 -5.12
CA LEU A 94 -15.06 -38.62 -4.27
C LEU A 94 -13.55 -38.82 -4.36
N ASP A 95 -12.80 -37.73 -4.45
CA ASP A 95 -11.34 -37.74 -4.52
C ASP A 95 -10.68 -37.54 -3.16
N PHE A 96 -11.33 -36.83 -2.23
CA PHE A 96 -10.78 -36.48 -0.93
C PHE A 96 -11.85 -36.50 0.19
N VAL A 97 -11.39 -36.57 1.44
CA VAL A 97 -12.21 -36.38 2.65
C VAL A 97 -12.13 -34.91 3.03
N GLY A 98 -13.24 -34.18 3.01
CA GLY A 98 -13.28 -32.78 3.46
C GLY A 98 -13.66 -32.71 4.93
N VAL A 99 -12.96 -31.87 5.70
CA VAL A 99 -13.23 -31.63 7.12
C VAL A 99 -13.19 -30.14 7.41
N ASP A 100 -14.28 -29.61 7.99
CA ASP A 100 -14.34 -28.25 8.53
C ASP A 100 -13.75 -28.29 9.94
N TRP A 101 -12.46 -27.99 10.05
CA TRP A 101 -11.59 -28.30 11.19
C TRP A 101 -11.56 -27.21 12.25
N TYR A 102 -12.43 -27.35 13.24
CA TYR A 102 -12.56 -26.40 14.36
C TYR A 102 -12.58 -27.03 15.77
N PRO A 103 -11.83 -28.09 16.06
CA PRO A 103 -11.83 -28.65 17.40
C PRO A 103 -11.10 -27.73 18.41
N PRO A 104 -11.39 -27.84 19.72
CA PRO A 104 -10.67 -27.08 20.75
C PRO A 104 -9.15 -27.35 20.74
N VAL A 105 -8.36 -26.28 20.70
CA VAL A 105 -6.89 -26.35 20.76
C VAL A 105 -6.38 -26.01 22.16
N THR A 106 -7.06 -25.10 22.85
CA THR A 106 -6.71 -24.69 24.23
C THR A 106 -7.90 -24.88 25.19
N ASP A 107 -7.64 -24.79 26.49
CA ASP A 107 -8.62 -24.70 27.59
C ASP A 107 -8.20 -23.59 28.58
N TRP A 108 -7.66 -22.48 28.05
CA TRP A 108 -7.11 -21.39 28.85
C TRP A 108 -8.18 -20.63 29.63
N ARG A 109 -7.84 -20.12 30.82
CA ARG A 109 -8.74 -19.39 31.73
C ARG A 109 -8.06 -18.14 32.26
N GLU A 110 -8.83 -17.28 32.89
CA GLU A 110 -8.25 -16.17 33.64
C GLU A 110 -7.52 -16.67 34.90
N GLY A 111 -6.45 -15.97 35.27
CA GLY A 111 -5.63 -16.29 36.44
C GLY A 111 -4.63 -17.42 36.22
N GLU A 112 -4.03 -17.88 37.33
CA GLU A 112 -2.90 -18.83 37.30
C GLU A 112 -3.23 -20.16 37.99
N ASP A 113 -4.39 -20.27 38.64
CA ASP A 113 -4.80 -21.43 39.44
C ASP A 113 -5.38 -22.59 38.59
N HIS A 114 -5.39 -22.45 37.26
CA HIS A 114 -5.92 -23.45 36.33
C HIS A 114 -4.81 -24.39 35.81
N LEU A 115 -5.21 -25.60 35.43
CA LEU A 115 -4.30 -26.70 35.10
C LEU A 115 -3.30 -26.37 33.98
N ASP A 116 -3.69 -25.55 33.01
CA ASP A 116 -2.85 -25.22 31.85
C ASP A 116 -1.75 -24.19 32.19
N ALA A 117 -2.05 -23.22 33.07
CA ALA A 117 -1.03 -22.33 33.62
C ALA A 117 -0.07 -23.10 34.53
N MET A 118 -0.60 -24.01 35.37
CA MET A 118 0.20 -24.91 36.20
C MET A 118 1.06 -25.89 35.38
N ALA A 119 0.65 -26.23 34.16
CA ALA A 119 1.42 -27.04 33.23
C ALA A 119 2.62 -26.27 32.61
N GLY A 120 2.71 -24.96 32.87
CA GLY A 120 3.87 -24.14 32.53
C GLY A 120 3.71 -23.26 31.29
N TYR A 121 2.55 -23.30 30.62
CA TYR A 121 2.27 -22.44 29.47
C TYR A 121 2.11 -20.97 29.89
N ASP A 122 2.57 -20.05 29.04
CA ASP A 122 2.59 -18.61 29.36
C ASP A 122 1.26 -17.89 29.08
N GLY A 123 0.38 -18.48 28.26
CA GLY A 123 -0.86 -17.85 27.86
C GLY A 123 -1.62 -18.59 26.77
N PRO A 124 -2.78 -18.08 26.34
CA PRO A 124 -3.57 -18.68 25.26
C PRO A 124 -2.87 -18.61 23.89
N HIS A 125 -1.88 -17.72 23.74
CA HIS A 125 -1.14 -17.48 22.48
C HIS A 125 0.24 -18.13 22.47
N ASP A 126 0.59 -18.88 23.52
CA ASP A 126 1.85 -19.59 23.62
C ASP A 126 1.98 -20.57 22.44
N PRO A 127 2.99 -20.40 21.56
CA PRO A 127 3.18 -21.28 20.41
C PRO A 127 3.34 -22.76 20.79
N ALA A 128 3.98 -23.07 21.92
CA ALA A 128 4.14 -24.44 22.39
C ALA A 128 2.80 -25.03 22.84
N TYR A 129 1.95 -24.21 23.50
CA TYR A 129 0.62 -24.64 23.91
C TYR A 129 -0.29 -24.91 22.73
N LEU A 130 -0.38 -23.96 21.80
CA LEU A 130 -1.17 -24.10 20.57
C LEU A 130 -0.71 -25.33 19.79
N ARG A 131 0.61 -25.52 19.64
CA ARG A 131 1.17 -26.68 18.92
C ARG A 131 0.82 -28.01 19.60
N ALA A 132 0.93 -28.09 20.93
CA ALA A 132 0.59 -29.30 21.69
C ALA A 132 -0.91 -29.63 21.58
N GLY A 133 -1.76 -28.60 21.58
CA GLY A 133 -3.22 -28.74 21.49
C GLY A 133 -3.75 -29.27 20.16
N LEU A 134 -2.99 -29.15 19.06
CA LEU A 134 -3.42 -29.66 17.75
C LEU A 134 -3.52 -31.19 17.70
N THR A 135 -2.71 -31.89 18.49
CA THR A 135 -2.65 -33.36 18.54
C THR A 135 -2.68 -33.90 19.97
N GLY A 136 -3.35 -33.19 20.88
CA GLY A 136 -3.44 -33.50 22.31
C GLY A 136 -4.49 -32.65 23.03
N GLY A 137 -4.73 -32.86 24.31
CA GLY A 137 -5.69 -32.09 25.11
C GLY A 137 -7.16 -32.48 24.89
N ALA A 138 -8.07 -31.49 24.99
CA ALA A 138 -9.51 -31.68 24.84
C ALA A 138 -9.87 -32.33 23.50
N ASP A 139 -10.77 -33.32 23.48
CA ASP A 139 -11.18 -34.09 22.29
C ASP A 139 -10.06 -34.90 21.62
N PHE A 140 -8.96 -35.14 22.34
CA PHE A 140 -7.90 -36.10 21.98
C PHE A 140 -7.49 -36.98 23.18
N ASP A 141 -6.98 -36.36 24.24
CA ASP A 141 -6.58 -37.04 25.47
C ASP A 141 -7.75 -37.19 26.44
N TRP A 142 -8.62 -36.19 26.49
CA TRP A 142 -9.70 -36.10 27.48
C TRP A 142 -10.91 -35.30 26.96
N TYR A 143 -12.04 -35.40 27.66
CA TYR A 143 -13.25 -34.60 27.43
C TYR A 143 -13.90 -34.18 28.76
N TYR A 144 -14.85 -33.24 28.71
CA TYR A 144 -15.69 -32.88 29.85
C TYR A 144 -17.05 -33.57 29.77
N ALA A 145 -17.50 -34.21 30.86
CA ALA A 145 -18.78 -34.91 30.88
C ALA A 145 -19.97 -33.92 30.88
N ASP A 146 -19.82 -32.81 31.61
CA ASP A 146 -20.78 -31.71 31.68
C ASP A 146 -20.09 -30.36 31.93
N GLY A 147 -20.91 -29.32 32.17
CA GLY A 147 -20.41 -27.97 32.44
C GLY A 147 -19.73 -27.81 33.81
N ALA A 148 -20.16 -28.57 34.83
CA ALA A 148 -19.55 -28.49 36.16
C ALA A 148 -18.14 -29.10 36.15
N ASP A 149 -17.97 -30.22 35.45
CA ASP A 149 -16.66 -30.82 35.20
C ASP A 149 -15.76 -29.87 34.42
N ARG A 150 -16.31 -29.13 33.44
CA ARG A 150 -15.57 -28.09 32.73
C ARG A 150 -15.11 -26.99 33.67
N ASP A 151 -15.98 -26.45 34.52
CA ASP A 151 -15.63 -25.37 35.44
C ASP A 151 -14.57 -25.77 36.46
N ALA A 152 -14.61 -27.02 36.92
CA ALA A 152 -13.62 -27.59 37.85
C ALA A 152 -12.38 -28.22 37.18
N GLN A 153 -12.29 -28.18 35.84
CA GLN A 153 -11.26 -28.88 35.03
C GLN A 153 -11.13 -30.38 35.34
N VAL A 154 -12.25 -31.05 35.59
CA VAL A 154 -12.33 -32.52 35.73
C VAL A 154 -12.29 -33.18 34.35
N ARG A 155 -11.08 -33.47 33.89
CA ARG A 155 -10.78 -34.00 32.56
C ARG A 155 -10.92 -35.53 32.53
N ALA A 156 -11.98 -36.05 31.89
CA ALA A 156 -12.21 -37.49 31.73
C ALA A 156 -11.40 -38.05 30.55
N PRO A 157 -10.58 -39.10 30.72
CA PRO A 157 -9.71 -39.60 29.64
C PRO A 157 -10.51 -40.26 28.51
N ILE A 158 -10.10 -40.04 27.27
CA ILE A 158 -10.63 -40.74 26.09
C ILE A 158 -9.89 -42.07 25.95
N THR A 159 -10.59 -43.16 26.24
CA THR A 159 -10.06 -44.53 26.21
C THR A 159 -11.05 -45.50 25.57
N ASP A 160 -10.52 -46.54 24.94
CA ASP A 160 -11.29 -47.63 24.36
C ASP A 160 -11.23 -48.93 25.20
N GLY A 161 -10.32 -49.00 26.16
CA GLY A 161 -10.11 -50.20 26.98
C GLY A 161 -9.74 -51.43 26.16
N ALA A 162 -10.74 -52.21 25.74
CA ALA A 162 -10.61 -53.59 25.27
C ALA A 162 -9.89 -53.77 23.92
N HIS A 163 -9.93 -52.79 23.00
CA HIS A 163 -9.33 -52.93 21.66
C HIS A 163 -8.19 -51.97 21.36
N GLY A 164 -7.89 -51.02 22.26
CA GLY A 164 -6.83 -50.03 22.04
C GLY A 164 -7.11 -49.06 20.89
N GLU A 165 -8.36 -48.91 20.47
CA GLU A 165 -8.79 -48.07 19.35
C GLU A 165 -9.36 -46.74 19.85
N ALA A 166 -8.73 -46.13 20.86
CA ALA A 166 -9.19 -44.86 21.45
C ALA A 166 -9.33 -43.74 20.41
N TRP A 167 -8.53 -43.78 19.35
CA TRP A 167 -8.58 -42.88 18.19
C TRP A 167 -9.96 -42.81 17.53
N MET A 168 -10.79 -43.86 17.61
CA MET A 168 -12.16 -43.82 17.09
C MET A 168 -13.03 -42.80 17.83
N PHE A 169 -12.68 -42.46 19.08
CA PHE A 169 -13.41 -41.52 19.93
C PHE A 169 -12.73 -40.15 20.01
N ARG A 170 -11.69 -39.90 19.20
CA ARG A 170 -10.90 -38.66 19.20
C ARG A 170 -11.21 -37.84 17.95
N PRO A 171 -12.13 -36.86 18.02
CA PRO A 171 -12.39 -35.95 16.91
C PRO A 171 -11.12 -35.30 16.35
N LYS A 172 -10.09 -35.09 17.18
CA LYS A 172 -8.84 -34.46 16.73
C LYS A 172 -7.83 -35.40 16.04
N ASP A 173 -8.03 -36.71 16.10
CA ASP A 173 -7.01 -37.69 15.70
C ASP A 173 -7.12 -38.08 14.21
N LEU A 174 -6.94 -37.08 13.33
CA LEU A 174 -6.99 -37.27 11.87
C LEU A 174 -6.01 -38.33 11.39
N LEU A 175 -4.81 -38.36 11.97
CA LEU A 175 -3.74 -39.29 11.59
C LEU A 175 -4.11 -40.75 11.86
N SER A 176 -4.59 -41.03 13.07
CA SER A 176 -4.97 -42.39 13.43
C SER A 176 -6.23 -42.81 12.69
N TRP A 177 -7.22 -41.92 12.54
CA TRP A 177 -8.41 -42.20 11.72
C TRP A 177 -8.02 -42.56 10.28
N TRP A 178 -7.20 -41.73 9.64
CA TRP A 178 -6.75 -41.95 8.26
C TRP A 178 -5.90 -43.22 8.07
N SER A 179 -5.11 -43.60 9.07
CA SER A 179 -4.14 -44.70 8.98
C SER A 179 -4.64 -46.07 9.39
N ASN A 180 -5.79 -46.18 10.06
CA ASN A 180 -6.25 -47.45 10.64
C ASN A 180 -7.45 -48.07 9.91
N PRO A 181 -7.61 -49.41 9.97
CA PRO A 181 -8.83 -50.06 9.50
C PRO A 181 -10.01 -49.69 10.40
N HIS A 182 -11.13 -49.30 9.80
CA HIS A 182 -12.33 -48.90 10.51
C HIS A 182 -13.21 -50.10 10.82
N HIS A 183 -13.57 -50.30 12.09
CA HIS A 183 -14.48 -51.36 12.53
C HIS A 183 -15.69 -50.77 13.27
N ASP A 184 -16.87 -50.92 12.66
CA ASP A 184 -18.13 -50.45 13.24
C ASP A 184 -18.47 -51.13 14.57
N ARG A 185 -19.09 -50.39 15.48
CA ARG A 185 -19.54 -50.84 16.80
C ARG A 185 -21.04 -50.59 17.03
N PRO A 186 -21.93 -51.29 16.29
CA PRO A 186 -23.37 -51.17 16.52
C PRO A 186 -23.72 -51.61 17.95
N GLY A 187 -24.31 -50.70 18.72
CA GLY A 187 -24.60 -50.94 20.15
C GLY A 187 -23.37 -51.32 20.99
N GLY A 188 -22.19 -50.81 20.65
CA GLY A 188 -20.94 -51.02 21.41
C GLY A 188 -20.15 -52.28 21.06
N VAL A 189 -20.64 -53.12 20.14
CA VAL A 189 -19.98 -54.38 19.80
C VAL A 189 -19.13 -54.25 18.53
N ARG A 190 -17.81 -54.37 18.65
CA ARG A 190 -16.88 -54.28 17.52
C ARG A 190 -17.14 -55.35 16.45
N SER A 191 -17.34 -54.90 15.22
CA SER A 191 -17.54 -55.75 14.05
C SER A 191 -16.25 -56.49 13.68
N ALA A 192 -16.37 -57.76 13.30
CA ALA A 192 -15.22 -58.59 12.91
C ALA A 192 -14.59 -58.13 11.58
N THR A 193 -15.41 -57.63 10.66
CA THR A 193 -14.98 -57.10 9.36
C THR A 193 -14.87 -55.59 9.42
N PRO A 194 -13.83 -55.00 8.78
CA PRO A 194 -13.76 -53.55 8.64
C PRO A 194 -14.81 -53.03 7.66
N THR A 195 -15.03 -51.72 7.67
CA THR A 195 -15.87 -51.02 6.69
C THR A 195 -15.20 -50.99 5.30
N ALA A 196 -15.80 -50.28 4.35
CA ALA A 196 -15.23 -50.09 3.02
C ALA A 196 -14.04 -49.12 2.99
N TRP A 197 -13.72 -48.44 4.10
CA TRP A 197 -12.56 -47.55 4.15
C TRP A 197 -11.26 -48.34 4.01
N VAL A 198 -10.44 -47.93 3.05
CA VAL A 198 -9.07 -48.44 2.90
C VAL A 198 -8.13 -47.43 3.54
N PRO A 199 -7.32 -47.84 4.54
CA PRO A 199 -6.39 -46.93 5.20
C PRO A 199 -5.50 -46.22 4.20
N ARG A 200 -5.32 -44.90 4.39
CA ARG A 200 -4.48 -44.04 3.56
C ARG A 200 -4.89 -43.91 2.08
N SER A 201 -6.11 -44.30 1.74
CA SER A 201 -6.55 -44.39 0.33
C SER A 201 -6.88 -43.06 -0.32
N LYS A 202 -7.25 -42.05 0.46
CA LYS A 202 -7.57 -40.70 -0.02
C LYS A 202 -6.95 -39.63 0.86
N PRO A 203 -6.56 -38.48 0.30
CA PRO A 203 -6.13 -37.33 1.09
C PRO A 203 -7.32 -36.70 1.83
N ILE A 204 -6.99 -35.96 2.87
CA ILE A 204 -7.86 -35.06 3.63
C ILE A 204 -7.63 -33.64 3.12
N ARG A 205 -8.71 -32.87 3.00
CA ARG A 205 -8.65 -31.41 2.90
C ARG A 205 -9.29 -30.82 4.14
N LEU A 206 -8.60 -29.91 4.81
CA LEU A 206 -9.26 -29.04 5.78
C LEU A 206 -10.05 -28.02 4.94
N THR A 207 -11.31 -28.33 4.68
CA THR A 207 -12.18 -27.51 3.82
C THR A 207 -12.47 -26.17 4.44
N GLU A 208 -12.41 -26.13 5.77
CA GLU A 208 -12.28 -24.93 6.56
C GLU A 208 -11.31 -25.17 7.73
N PHE A 209 -10.59 -24.14 8.15
CA PHE A 209 -9.97 -24.06 9.47
C PHE A 209 -9.84 -22.58 9.84
N GLY A 210 -9.88 -22.27 11.13
CA GLY A 210 -9.72 -20.89 11.58
C GLY A 210 -10.12 -20.75 13.03
N CYS A 211 -10.04 -19.52 13.52
CA CYS A 211 -10.40 -19.15 14.88
C CYS A 211 -10.99 -17.73 14.85
N PRO A 212 -12.04 -17.42 15.64
CA PRO A 212 -12.54 -16.06 15.76
C PRO A 212 -11.46 -15.13 16.34
N ALA A 213 -11.48 -13.85 15.96
CA ALA A 213 -10.56 -12.83 16.47
C ALA A 213 -11.05 -12.26 17.82
N VAL A 214 -11.13 -13.13 18.81
CA VAL A 214 -11.62 -12.85 20.15
C VAL A 214 -10.74 -13.55 21.17
N ASP A 215 -10.61 -12.98 22.38
CA ASP A 215 -9.90 -13.57 23.51
C ASP A 215 -10.25 -15.06 23.67
N LYS A 216 -9.23 -15.91 23.78
CA LYS A 216 -9.36 -17.38 23.90
C LYS A 216 -10.19 -18.02 22.78
N GLY A 217 -10.18 -17.45 21.57
CA GLY A 217 -10.79 -18.04 20.38
C GLY A 217 -10.43 -19.52 20.18
N SER A 218 -9.17 -19.89 20.48
CA SER A 218 -8.67 -21.27 20.35
C SER A 218 -9.29 -22.27 21.33
N ASN A 219 -10.02 -21.81 22.37
CA ASN A 219 -10.77 -22.69 23.26
C ASN A 219 -11.98 -23.34 22.55
N SER A 220 -12.55 -22.67 21.56
CA SER A 220 -13.64 -23.21 20.73
C SER A 220 -13.63 -22.52 19.37
N PRO A 221 -12.72 -22.93 18.47
CA PRO A 221 -12.53 -22.25 17.18
C PRO A 221 -13.76 -22.25 16.27
N ASN A 222 -14.73 -23.13 16.54
CA ASN A 222 -15.97 -23.28 15.78
C ASN A 222 -17.01 -22.20 16.08
N LEU A 223 -16.90 -21.49 17.21
CA LEU A 223 -17.89 -20.51 17.62
C LEU A 223 -17.70 -19.19 16.89
N PHE A 224 -18.80 -18.60 16.45
CA PHE A 224 -18.84 -17.26 15.85
C PHE A 224 -19.74 -16.35 16.67
N ILE A 225 -19.43 -15.05 16.65
CA ILE A 225 -20.22 -14.02 17.32
C ILE A 225 -21.05 -13.28 16.28
N ASP A 226 -22.35 -13.50 16.31
CA ASP A 226 -23.34 -12.79 15.50
C ASP A 226 -24.53 -12.40 16.39
N PRO A 227 -24.70 -11.12 16.75
CA PRO A 227 -25.81 -10.67 17.58
C PRO A 227 -27.21 -11.02 17.06
N LYS A 228 -27.34 -11.44 15.79
CA LYS A 228 -28.61 -11.85 15.17
C LYS A 228 -28.86 -13.35 15.22
N SER A 229 -27.85 -14.16 15.57
CA SER A 229 -27.94 -15.63 15.61
C SER A 229 -28.23 -16.14 17.01
N SER A 230 -29.13 -17.12 17.12
CA SER A 230 -29.33 -17.87 18.37
C SER A 230 -28.16 -18.81 18.70
N GLU A 231 -27.23 -19.00 17.76
CA GLU A 231 -26.02 -19.81 17.93
C GLU A 231 -24.76 -18.96 18.23
N SER A 232 -24.94 -17.66 18.51
CA SER A 232 -23.84 -16.75 18.83
C SER A 232 -23.38 -16.91 20.28
N PHE A 233 -22.21 -17.52 20.44
CA PHE A 233 -21.59 -17.74 21.75
C PHE A 233 -20.12 -17.32 21.74
N LEU A 234 -19.65 -16.78 22.86
CA LEU A 234 -18.22 -16.60 23.09
C LEU A 234 -17.55 -17.96 23.34
N PRO A 235 -16.27 -18.12 22.97
CA PRO A 235 -15.47 -19.24 23.45
C PRO A 235 -15.53 -19.37 24.98
N PRO A 236 -15.48 -20.58 25.53
CA PRO A 236 -15.48 -20.79 26.97
C PRO A 236 -14.42 -19.93 27.66
N TYR A 237 -14.83 -19.20 28.70
CA TYR A 237 -13.98 -18.33 29.53
C TYR A 237 -13.39 -17.09 28.83
N SER A 238 -13.79 -16.81 27.59
CA SER A 238 -13.42 -15.58 26.88
C SER A 238 -13.99 -14.33 27.56
N SER A 239 -13.20 -13.25 27.59
CA SER A 239 -13.66 -11.92 28.00
C SER A 239 -14.51 -11.21 26.94
N GLY A 240 -14.50 -11.71 25.69
CA GLY A 240 -15.14 -11.04 24.55
C GLY A 240 -14.32 -9.90 23.94
N GLU A 241 -13.08 -9.70 24.40
CA GLU A 241 -12.17 -8.71 23.81
C GLU A 241 -11.70 -9.15 22.43
N ARG A 242 -11.52 -8.18 21.53
CA ARG A 242 -10.99 -8.46 20.19
C ARG A 242 -9.52 -8.85 20.28
N ASP A 243 -9.17 -9.92 19.60
CA ASP A 243 -7.80 -10.42 19.58
C ASP A 243 -7.39 -10.97 18.21
N ASP A 244 -6.83 -10.06 17.40
CA ASP A 244 -6.28 -10.41 16.09
C ASP A 244 -4.97 -11.21 16.21
N PHE A 245 -4.21 -11.04 17.30
CA PHE A 245 -2.93 -11.71 17.49
C PHE A 245 -3.14 -13.19 17.84
N GLY A 246 -4.09 -13.50 18.73
CA GLY A 246 -4.48 -14.88 19.03
C GLY A 246 -4.99 -15.63 17.81
N GLN A 247 -5.87 -15.02 17.01
CA GLN A 247 -6.31 -15.59 15.72
C GLN A 247 -5.12 -15.90 14.82
N ARG A 248 -4.18 -14.95 14.68
CA ARG A 248 -2.98 -15.15 13.85
C ARG A 248 -2.11 -16.30 14.37
N ARG A 249 -1.84 -16.35 15.68
CA ARG A 249 -1.03 -17.42 16.30
C ARG A 249 -1.66 -18.79 16.11
N TYR A 250 -2.98 -18.90 16.21
CA TYR A 250 -3.70 -20.13 15.89
C TYR A 250 -3.46 -20.57 14.44
N LEU A 251 -3.62 -19.66 13.48
CA LEU A 251 -3.42 -19.96 12.06
C LEU A 251 -1.97 -20.37 11.76
N GLU A 252 -0.99 -19.65 12.33
CA GLU A 252 0.43 -19.99 12.23
C GLU A 252 0.73 -21.36 12.81
N ALA A 253 0.14 -21.73 13.95
CA ALA A 253 0.32 -23.04 14.57
C ALA A 253 -0.25 -24.17 13.70
N VAL A 254 -1.44 -24.00 13.12
CA VAL A 254 -2.03 -24.99 12.20
C VAL A 254 -1.16 -25.14 10.95
N LEU A 255 -0.77 -24.03 10.32
CA LEU A 255 0.05 -24.08 9.10
C LEU A 255 1.41 -24.74 9.34
N ALA A 256 2.09 -24.40 10.44
CA ALA A 256 3.35 -25.04 10.83
C ALA A 256 3.18 -26.54 11.08
N TRP A 257 2.07 -26.96 11.71
CA TRP A 257 1.75 -28.37 11.95
C TRP A 257 1.55 -29.16 10.64
N LEU A 258 0.96 -28.54 9.61
CA LEU A 258 0.77 -29.19 8.30
C LEU A 258 2.08 -29.49 7.57
N ASP A 259 3.13 -28.70 7.82
CA ASP A 259 4.45 -28.87 7.22
C ASP A 259 5.31 -29.95 7.91
N GLU A 260 4.86 -30.46 9.07
CA GLU A 260 5.61 -31.46 9.83
C GLU A 260 5.42 -32.88 9.29
N PRO A 261 6.48 -33.57 8.81
CA PRO A 261 6.32 -34.89 8.19
C PRO A 261 5.75 -35.97 9.11
N GLY A 262 5.97 -35.85 10.43
CA GLY A 262 5.45 -36.79 11.42
C GLY A 262 3.95 -36.61 11.68
N ALA A 263 3.45 -35.38 11.54
CA ALA A 263 2.04 -35.05 11.73
C ALA A 263 1.21 -35.20 10.44
N ASN A 264 1.82 -34.88 9.30
CA ASN A 264 1.21 -34.94 7.98
C ASN A 264 1.99 -35.88 7.04
N PRO A 265 1.98 -37.20 7.29
CA PRO A 265 2.80 -38.15 6.54
C PRO A 265 2.32 -38.36 5.11
N VAL A 266 3.23 -38.83 4.24
CA VAL A 266 2.91 -39.17 2.85
C VAL A 266 2.27 -40.55 2.73
N SER A 267 1.19 -40.65 1.95
CA SER A 267 0.54 -41.92 1.63
C SER A 267 1.39 -42.78 0.69
N PRO A 268 1.57 -44.07 0.99
CA PRO A 268 2.17 -45.01 0.03
C PRO A 268 1.24 -45.34 -1.15
N LEU A 269 -0.07 -45.01 -1.08
CA LEU A 269 -1.05 -45.39 -2.10
C LEU A 269 -1.16 -44.36 -3.23
N TYR A 270 -1.11 -43.07 -2.91
CA TYR A 270 -1.21 -41.97 -3.89
C TYR A 270 0.02 -41.05 -3.93
N GLY A 271 1.00 -41.24 -3.05
CA GLY A 271 2.28 -40.53 -3.09
C GLY A 271 2.26 -39.06 -2.64
N GLY A 272 1.17 -38.58 -2.06
CA GLY A 272 1.02 -37.22 -1.51
C GLY A 272 0.80 -37.20 0.01
N PRO A 273 0.81 -36.03 0.66
CA PRO A 273 0.57 -35.89 2.10
C PRO A 273 -0.85 -36.33 2.50
N MET A 274 -1.03 -36.69 3.78
CA MET A 274 -2.32 -37.04 4.36
C MET A 274 -3.31 -35.89 4.24
N ILE A 275 -2.92 -34.69 4.69
CA ILE A 275 -3.63 -33.44 4.52
C ILE A 275 -3.00 -32.74 3.31
N GLU A 276 -3.73 -32.68 2.20
CA GLU A 276 -3.22 -32.14 0.94
C GLU A 276 -3.46 -30.64 0.77
N ALA A 277 -4.46 -30.11 1.46
CA ALA A 277 -4.83 -28.70 1.40
C ALA A 277 -5.58 -28.28 2.67
N ALA A 278 -5.47 -27.00 3.02
CA ALA A 278 -6.21 -26.37 4.10
C ALA A 278 -6.68 -24.98 3.67
N SER A 279 -7.97 -24.69 3.84
CA SER A 279 -8.59 -23.43 3.46
C SER A 279 -8.94 -22.61 4.70
N ALA A 280 -8.26 -21.48 4.88
CA ALA A 280 -8.51 -20.63 6.04
C ALA A 280 -9.86 -19.91 5.92
N TRP A 281 -10.68 -20.01 6.97
CA TRP A 281 -11.94 -19.30 7.08
C TRP A 281 -11.71 -17.98 7.85
N CYS A 282 -12.09 -16.80 7.35
CA CYS A 282 -12.62 -16.54 6.01
C CYS A 282 -12.10 -15.26 5.37
N TRP A 283 -12.18 -15.18 4.05
CA TRP A 283 -11.85 -13.98 3.27
C TRP A 283 -13.11 -13.40 2.64
N ASP A 284 -13.41 -12.14 2.93
CA ASP A 284 -14.52 -11.42 2.30
C ASP A 284 -14.11 -10.85 0.94
N ALA A 285 -14.99 -10.95 -0.05
CA ALA A 285 -14.77 -10.38 -1.38
C ALA A 285 -15.00 -8.85 -1.40
N ARG A 286 -15.70 -8.29 -0.41
CA ARG A 286 -15.89 -6.83 -0.28
C ARG A 286 -14.55 -6.18 0.11
N PRO A 287 -14.20 -5.03 -0.48
CA PRO A 287 -12.92 -4.38 -0.20
C PRO A 287 -12.87 -3.87 1.24
N PHE A 288 -11.72 -4.04 1.89
CA PHE A 288 -11.43 -3.40 3.18
C PHE A 288 -10.82 -2.00 2.95
N PRO A 289 -11.20 -0.96 3.73
CA PRO A 289 -12.08 -1.01 4.90
C PRO A 289 -13.57 -0.80 4.59
N ASP A 290 -13.97 -0.64 3.32
CA ASP A 290 -15.39 -0.41 2.94
C ASP A 290 -16.31 -1.44 3.62
N PHE A 291 -15.98 -2.73 3.57
CA PHE A 291 -16.42 -3.68 4.58
C PHE A 291 -15.33 -3.78 5.66
N PRO A 292 -15.63 -3.57 6.95
CA PRO A 292 -16.98 -3.45 7.54
C PRO A 292 -17.54 -2.00 7.66
N ALA A 293 -16.85 -0.97 7.17
CA ALA A 293 -17.17 0.43 7.49
C ALA A 293 -18.54 0.95 6.97
N ARG A 294 -19.01 0.52 5.81
CA ARG A 294 -20.24 1.04 5.16
C ARG A 294 -21.49 0.33 5.64
N TRP A 295 -21.89 0.63 6.88
CA TRP A 295 -23.09 0.09 7.52
C TRP A 295 -24.40 0.50 6.82
N ASP A 296 -24.37 1.58 6.04
CA ASP A 296 -25.48 2.04 5.21
C ASP A 296 -25.70 1.15 3.96
N VAL A 297 -24.68 0.38 3.57
CA VAL A 297 -24.73 -0.57 2.45
C VAL A 297 -24.91 -2.01 2.95
N TRP A 298 -24.20 -2.40 4.02
CA TRP A 298 -24.18 -3.77 4.54
C TRP A 298 -24.56 -3.84 6.02
N SER A 299 -25.40 -4.81 6.39
CA SER A 299 -25.94 -4.91 7.76
C SER A 299 -25.14 -5.82 8.69
N ASP A 300 -24.12 -6.51 8.18
CA ASP A 300 -23.33 -7.57 8.84
C ASP A 300 -21.91 -7.12 9.24
N GLY A 301 -21.57 -5.84 9.05
CA GLY A 301 -20.23 -5.31 9.36
C GLY A 301 -19.79 -5.50 10.83
N VAL A 302 -20.73 -5.54 11.78
CA VAL A 302 -20.42 -5.77 13.21
C VAL A 302 -19.82 -7.15 13.48
N ASN A 303 -20.10 -8.14 12.65
CA ASN A 303 -19.60 -9.51 12.82
C ASN A 303 -18.10 -9.61 12.48
N TRP A 304 -17.57 -8.68 11.66
CA TRP A 304 -16.16 -8.64 11.32
C TRP A 304 -15.28 -8.50 12.57
N LEU A 305 -15.70 -7.69 13.54
CA LEU A 305 -14.91 -7.28 14.70
C LEU A 305 -14.37 -8.46 15.53
N LEU A 306 -15.16 -9.51 15.72
CA LEU A 306 -14.80 -10.69 16.52
C LEU A 306 -14.85 -12.00 15.73
N GLY A 307 -15.32 -11.98 14.49
CA GLY A 307 -15.42 -13.18 13.65
C GLY A 307 -14.10 -13.60 13.00
N HIS A 308 -14.19 -14.66 12.20
CA HIS A 308 -13.05 -15.31 11.53
C HIS A 308 -12.44 -14.57 10.35
N TRP A 309 -12.99 -13.42 9.97
CA TRP A 309 -12.54 -12.65 8.81
C TRP A 309 -11.05 -12.30 8.86
N LEU A 310 -10.34 -12.61 7.78
CA LEU A 310 -8.92 -12.29 7.59
C LEU A 310 -8.73 -10.98 6.79
N THR A 311 -9.77 -10.54 6.07
CA THR A 311 -9.72 -9.29 5.30
C THR A 311 -9.47 -8.11 6.25
N GLY A 312 -8.39 -7.35 6.01
CA GLY A 312 -7.93 -6.27 6.89
C GLY A 312 -7.03 -6.72 8.06
N ARG A 313 -6.93 -8.03 8.33
CA ARG A 313 -6.09 -8.62 9.40
C ARG A 313 -4.86 -9.35 8.91
N ALA A 314 -4.96 -10.07 7.79
CA ALA A 314 -3.87 -10.90 7.27
C ALA A 314 -2.58 -10.10 6.96
N GLY A 315 -2.70 -8.80 6.69
CA GLY A 315 -1.57 -7.90 6.42
C GLY A 315 -0.95 -7.24 7.66
N ILE A 316 -1.53 -7.44 8.86
CA ILE A 316 -1.04 -6.84 10.10
C ILE A 316 0.29 -7.50 10.49
N ALA A 317 1.33 -6.71 10.75
CA ALA A 317 2.63 -7.25 11.15
C ALA A 317 2.61 -7.61 12.64
N PRO A 318 3.02 -8.83 13.06
CA PRO A 318 3.19 -9.11 14.47
C PRO A 318 4.39 -8.34 15.01
N LEU A 319 4.27 -7.90 16.26
CA LEU A 319 5.24 -7.03 16.90
C LEU A 319 6.66 -7.64 16.97
N PRO A 320 6.84 -8.94 17.31
CA PRO A 320 8.15 -9.60 17.30
C PRO A 320 8.91 -9.42 15.99
N GLU A 321 8.26 -9.71 14.86
CA GLU A 321 8.83 -9.69 13.54
C GLU A 321 9.13 -8.25 13.10
N LEU A 322 8.30 -7.29 13.48
CA LEU A 322 8.57 -5.87 13.25
C LEU A 322 9.82 -5.39 14.01
N ILE A 323 9.97 -5.78 15.28
CA ILE A 323 11.15 -5.45 16.08
C ILE A 323 12.41 -6.04 15.46
N GLN A 324 12.37 -7.32 15.08
CA GLN A 324 13.49 -7.99 14.40
C GLN A 324 13.83 -7.31 13.07
N ALA A 325 12.82 -6.91 12.27
CA ALA A 325 13.04 -6.22 11.00
C ALA A 325 13.69 -4.85 11.18
N LEU A 326 13.30 -4.08 12.20
CA LEU A 326 13.95 -2.81 12.55
C LEU A 326 15.42 -3.02 12.96
N GLY A 327 15.68 -4.04 13.78
CA GLY A 327 17.03 -4.44 14.16
C GLY A 327 17.89 -4.81 12.95
N ALA A 328 17.40 -5.71 12.10
CA ALA A 328 18.08 -6.16 10.89
C ALA A 328 18.42 -5.00 9.94
N ARG A 329 17.50 -4.04 9.78
CA ARG A 329 17.73 -2.83 8.98
C ARG A 329 18.84 -1.94 9.54
N ALA A 330 19.04 -1.96 10.87
CA ALA A 330 20.12 -1.25 11.54
C ALA A 330 21.41 -2.09 11.69
N GLY A 331 21.41 -3.35 11.26
CA GLY A 331 22.55 -4.27 11.43
C GLY A 331 22.72 -4.80 12.86
N VAL A 332 21.64 -4.83 13.66
CA VAL A 332 21.64 -5.29 15.06
C VAL A 332 20.64 -6.44 15.21
N ALA A 333 21.10 -7.59 15.71
CA ALA A 333 20.19 -8.68 16.08
C ALA A 333 19.47 -8.31 17.38
N LEU A 334 18.14 -8.42 17.37
CA LEU A 334 17.28 -8.20 18.54
C LEU A 334 16.52 -9.49 18.83
N ASP A 335 16.51 -9.90 20.09
CA ASP A 335 15.63 -10.96 20.58
C ASP A 335 14.26 -10.32 20.89
N PRO A 336 13.19 -10.68 20.17
CA PRO A 336 11.87 -10.12 20.44
C PRO A 336 11.31 -10.55 21.80
N GLY A 337 11.89 -11.56 22.47
CA GLY A 337 11.55 -11.95 23.84
C GLY A 337 10.05 -12.13 24.05
N GLU A 338 9.50 -11.35 24.97
CA GLU A 338 8.08 -11.39 25.37
C GLU A 338 7.21 -10.41 24.57
N ALA A 339 7.69 -9.86 23.45
CA ALA A 339 6.88 -9.02 22.59
C ALA A 339 5.65 -9.80 22.10
N GLY A 340 4.46 -9.32 22.46
CA GLY A 340 3.18 -9.87 22.05
C GLY A 340 2.34 -8.82 21.33
N GLY A 341 1.37 -9.28 20.54
CA GLY A 341 0.46 -8.41 19.81
C GLY A 341 0.90 -8.11 18.38
N ALA A 342 0.15 -7.23 17.73
CA ALA A 342 0.30 -6.92 16.33
C ALA A 342 0.09 -5.42 16.05
N VAL A 343 0.66 -4.95 14.94
CA VAL A 343 0.66 -3.54 14.54
C VAL A 343 0.07 -3.43 13.13
N GLY A 344 -1.00 -2.64 12.98
CA GLY A 344 -1.66 -2.43 11.68
C GLY A 344 -0.78 -1.73 10.64
N GLY A 345 0.28 -1.04 11.10
CA GLY A 345 1.26 -0.35 10.28
C GLY A 345 2.19 0.51 11.13
N TYR A 346 3.42 0.72 10.66
CA TYR A 346 4.43 1.52 11.34
C TYR A 346 5.26 2.29 10.32
N VAL A 347 5.48 3.59 10.53
CA VAL A 347 6.14 4.46 9.54
C VAL A 347 7.48 4.97 10.06
N VAL A 348 8.54 4.72 9.27
CA VAL A 348 9.87 5.35 9.40
C VAL A 348 10.09 6.22 8.17
N ASP A 349 9.81 7.51 8.29
CA ASP A 349 9.75 8.47 7.17
C ASP A 349 11.08 9.19 6.88
N ARG A 350 12.05 9.08 7.79
CA ARG A 350 13.37 9.73 7.69
C ARG A 350 14.47 8.89 8.33
N PRO A 351 15.74 9.12 7.97
CA PRO A 351 16.87 8.55 8.71
C PRO A 351 16.80 8.92 10.20
N MET A 352 16.88 7.92 11.08
CA MET A 352 16.87 8.09 12.54
C MET A 352 17.64 6.95 13.22
N ARG A 353 17.91 7.06 14.52
CA ARG A 353 18.58 6.00 15.29
C ARG A 353 17.61 4.85 15.54
N LEU A 354 18.10 3.61 15.59
CA LEU A 354 17.29 2.42 15.90
C LEU A 354 16.47 2.60 17.19
N ARG A 355 17.09 3.16 18.24
CA ARG A 355 16.41 3.46 19.50
C ARG A 355 15.20 4.38 19.33
N ASP A 356 15.29 5.37 18.43
CA ASP A 356 14.24 6.37 18.24
C ASP A 356 13.07 5.74 17.46
N ALA A 357 13.35 4.76 16.59
CA ALA A 357 12.33 3.94 15.93
C ALA A 357 11.70 2.90 16.88
N LEU A 358 12.44 2.34 17.83
CA LEU A 358 11.89 1.37 18.78
C LEU A 358 11.09 2.02 19.91
N SER A 359 11.44 3.24 20.34
CA SER A 359 10.84 3.91 21.50
C SER A 359 9.31 3.93 21.44
N PRO A 360 8.65 4.36 20.34
CA PRO A 360 7.20 4.37 20.26
C PRO A 360 6.57 2.98 20.44
N LEU A 361 7.19 1.94 19.91
CA LEU A 361 6.72 0.55 20.03
C LEU A 361 6.90 0.04 21.46
N THR A 362 8.08 0.25 22.07
CA THR A 362 8.34 -0.19 23.45
C THR A 362 7.46 0.54 24.47
N GLU A 363 7.12 1.81 24.22
CA GLU A 363 6.18 2.55 25.05
C GLU A 363 4.74 2.06 24.84
N ALA A 364 4.31 1.91 23.59
CA ALA A 364 2.95 1.48 23.28
C ALA A 364 2.68 0.07 23.81
N PHE A 365 3.57 -0.89 23.58
CA PHE A 365 3.38 -2.29 23.96
C PHE A 365 3.91 -2.64 25.35
N ALA A 366 4.34 -1.64 26.13
CA ALA A 366 4.89 -1.84 27.47
C ALA A 366 6.01 -2.89 27.47
N LEU A 367 7.07 -2.63 26.71
CA LEU A 367 8.27 -3.45 26.65
C LEU A 367 9.49 -2.68 27.20
N ASP A 368 10.40 -3.40 27.83
CA ASP A 368 11.75 -2.92 28.15
C ASP A 368 12.78 -3.67 27.30
N PRO A 369 13.63 -2.97 26.53
CA PRO A 369 14.81 -3.57 25.96
C PRO A 369 15.85 -3.76 27.07
N VAL A 370 16.25 -5.01 27.32
CA VAL A 370 17.24 -5.38 28.34
C VAL A 370 18.37 -6.20 27.72
N GLU A 371 19.56 -6.15 28.32
CA GLU A 371 20.69 -6.99 27.90
C GLU A 371 20.58 -8.38 28.56
N ARG A 372 20.57 -9.42 27.72
CA ARG A 372 20.42 -10.84 28.07
C ARG A 372 21.28 -11.68 27.15
N GLY A 373 22.22 -12.45 27.71
CA GLY A 373 23.05 -13.38 26.93
C GLY A 373 23.71 -12.73 25.69
N ASP A 374 24.36 -11.58 25.89
CA ASP A 374 25.00 -10.76 24.85
C ASP A 374 24.07 -10.18 23.76
N GLN A 375 22.74 -10.22 23.98
CA GLN A 375 21.74 -9.67 23.06
C GLN A 375 20.79 -8.70 23.76
N VAL A 376 20.17 -7.81 22.99
CA VAL A 376 19.05 -7.01 23.48
C VAL A 376 17.78 -7.82 23.32
N ARG A 377 17.15 -8.15 24.45
CA ARG A 377 15.87 -8.87 24.53
C ARG A 377 14.75 -7.94 24.97
N MET A 378 13.58 -8.07 24.38
CA MET A 378 12.39 -7.32 24.81
C MET A 378 11.66 -8.06 25.92
N MET A 379 11.48 -7.43 27.07
CA MET A 379 10.77 -7.98 28.22
C MET A 379 9.50 -7.18 28.51
N SER A 380 8.40 -7.85 28.80
CA SER A 380 7.15 -7.17 29.14
C SER A 380 7.24 -6.44 30.48
N ARG A 381 6.66 -5.24 30.57
CA ARG A 381 6.46 -4.55 31.87
C ARG A 381 5.38 -5.21 32.71
N THR A 382 4.63 -6.14 32.13
CA THR A 382 3.43 -6.76 32.70
C THR A 382 3.64 -8.28 32.77
N GLY A 383 2.71 -8.99 33.41
CA GLY A 383 2.74 -10.44 33.52
C GLY A 383 3.22 -10.96 34.88
N ARG A 384 3.35 -12.29 34.96
CA ARG A 384 3.58 -13.04 36.20
C ARG A 384 4.96 -12.81 36.80
N ALA A 385 5.04 -12.91 38.12
CA ALA A 385 6.32 -13.09 38.80
C ALA A 385 6.89 -14.47 38.41
N VAL A 386 8.14 -14.50 37.98
CA VAL A 386 8.86 -15.75 37.63
C VAL A 386 9.63 -16.32 38.83
N ALA A 387 9.72 -15.55 39.92
CA ALA A 387 10.39 -15.92 41.15
C ALA A 387 9.88 -15.08 42.33
N ALA A 388 10.18 -15.49 43.56
CA ALA A 388 9.94 -14.71 44.77
C ALA A 388 11.27 -14.17 45.34
N LEU A 389 11.21 -13.02 46.01
CA LEU A 389 12.27 -12.52 46.87
C LEU A 389 11.90 -12.83 48.32
N ASP A 390 12.62 -13.78 48.92
CA ASP A 390 12.43 -14.18 50.30
C ASP A 390 13.26 -13.30 51.26
N PRO A 391 12.92 -13.25 52.56
CA PRO A 391 13.72 -12.50 53.54
C PRO A 391 15.21 -12.87 53.56
N ASP A 392 15.53 -14.14 53.30
CA ASP A 392 16.92 -14.64 53.24
C ASP A 392 17.69 -14.16 51.99
N ASP A 393 16.98 -13.65 50.99
CA ASP A 393 17.58 -13.03 49.81
C ASP A 393 18.00 -11.58 50.05
N LEU A 394 17.56 -10.98 51.17
CA LEU A 394 17.83 -9.60 51.53
C LEU A 394 18.93 -9.51 52.57
N VAL A 395 19.86 -8.57 52.38
CA VAL A 395 20.95 -8.34 53.34
C VAL A 395 20.75 -7.02 54.05
N LEU A 396 20.81 -7.07 55.39
CA LEU A 396 20.88 -5.87 56.23
C LEU A 396 22.31 -5.30 56.21
N PRO A 397 22.55 -4.12 55.61
CA PRO A 397 23.87 -3.50 55.62
C PRO A 397 24.16 -2.85 56.98
N GLU A 398 25.44 -2.66 57.31
CA GLU A 398 25.84 -1.95 58.54
C GLU A 398 25.36 -0.48 58.56
N ASP A 399 25.15 0.12 57.38
CA ASP A 399 24.93 1.56 57.19
C ASP A 399 23.48 1.93 56.78
N GLY A 400 22.48 1.08 57.06
CA GLY A 400 21.08 1.41 56.74
C GLY A 400 20.12 0.24 56.65
N PRO A 401 18.91 0.43 56.11
CA PRO A 401 17.94 -0.65 55.95
C PRO A 401 18.29 -1.57 54.78
N ALA A 402 17.87 -2.83 54.86
CA ALA A 402 17.97 -3.82 53.76
C ALA A 402 17.15 -3.40 52.53
N GLU A 403 16.16 -2.55 52.75
CA GLU A 403 15.22 -2.08 51.76
C GLU A 403 14.93 -0.59 51.95
N ARG A 404 14.79 0.12 50.84
CA ARG A 404 14.34 1.51 50.81
C ARG A 404 13.29 1.71 49.73
N GLU A 405 12.12 2.18 50.12
CA GLU A 405 11.16 2.72 49.16
C GLU A 405 11.51 4.18 48.84
N THR A 406 11.48 4.52 47.56
CA THR A 406 11.70 5.88 47.06
C THR A 406 10.48 6.33 46.27
N ARG A 407 10.07 7.58 46.52
CA ARG A 407 8.93 8.19 45.86
C ARG A 407 9.32 9.55 45.28
N THR A 408 9.05 9.75 44.00
CA THR A 408 9.18 11.07 43.36
C THR A 408 8.02 11.97 43.81
N LEU A 409 8.34 13.17 44.33
CA LEU A 409 7.35 14.11 44.87
C LEU A 409 6.73 15.01 43.79
N ASP A 410 7.38 15.16 42.63
CA ASP A 410 6.75 15.82 41.50
C ASP A 410 5.42 15.12 41.16
N PRO A 411 4.36 15.86 40.83
CA PRO A 411 3.11 15.28 40.40
C PRO A 411 3.29 14.50 39.09
N ALA A 412 2.61 13.36 38.97
CA ALA A 412 2.52 12.67 37.68
C ALA A 412 1.66 13.45 36.69
N ALA A 413 1.88 13.20 35.40
CA ALA A 413 1.13 13.85 34.35
C ALA A 413 -0.38 13.65 34.58
N GLU A 414 -1.16 14.73 34.51
CA GLU A 414 -2.63 14.65 34.59
C GLU A 414 -3.20 14.12 33.28
N ALA A 415 -2.59 14.52 32.16
CA ALA A 415 -3.05 14.21 30.82
C ALA A 415 -1.94 13.66 29.93
N LEU A 416 -2.30 12.76 29.02
CA LEU A 416 -1.46 12.31 27.92
C LEU A 416 -2.18 12.58 26.60
N ARG A 417 -1.51 13.31 25.70
CA ARG A 417 -1.97 13.52 24.32
C ARG A 417 -1.19 12.58 23.41
N LEU A 418 -1.90 11.73 22.68
CA LEU A 418 -1.30 10.78 21.76
C LEU A 418 -1.69 11.16 20.34
N ARG A 419 -0.69 11.36 19.46
CA ARG A 419 -0.88 11.41 18.01
C ARG A 419 -0.53 10.06 17.39
N PHE A 420 -1.36 9.60 16.47
CA PHE A 420 -1.26 8.29 15.83
C PHE A 420 -1.79 8.32 14.39
N LEU A 421 -1.60 7.25 13.62
CA LEU A 421 -2.21 7.08 12.30
C LEU A 421 -3.54 6.33 12.48
N ASP A 422 -4.66 6.95 12.12
CA ASP A 422 -5.98 6.39 12.39
C ASP A 422 -6.43 5.42 11.29
N ALA A 423 -6.42 4.12 11.60
CA ALA A 423 -6.81 3.06 10.68
C ALA A 423 -8.24 3.23 10.13
N ALA A 424 -9.14 3.79 10.94
CA ALA A 424 -10.56 3.93 10.59
C ALA A 424 -10.83 5.19 9.74
N ARG A 425 -9.86 6.10 9.61
CA ARG A 425 -9.98 7.38 8.91
C ARG A 425 -8.97 7.55 7.79
N ASP A 426 -8.80 6.52 6.96
CA ASP A 426 -7.88 6.52 5.80
C ASP A 426 -6.45 6.91 6.21
N TYR A 427 -5.99 6.39 7.36
CA TYR A 427 -4.64 6.58 7.90
C TYR A 427 -4.27 8.06 8.15
N GLN A 428 -5.26 8.95 8.28
CA GLN A 428 -5.02 10.34 8.68
C GLN A 428 -4.45 10.42 10.09
N VAL A 429 -3.77 11.52 10.40
CA VAL A 429 -3.24 11.75 11.75
C VAL A 429 -4.41 11.95 12.72
N GLY A 430 -4.62 10.97 13.59
CA GLY A 430 -5.52 11.03 14.73
C GLY A 430 -4.81 11.64 15.94
N ALA A 431 -5.59 12.26 16.83
CA ALA A 431 -5.10 12.75 18.11
C ALA A 431 -6.19 12.58 19.18
N LEU A 432 -5.79 12.08 20.35
CA LEU A 432 -6.69 11.96 21.51
C LEU A 432 -5.99 12.38 22.79
N ILE A 433 -6.79 12.67 23.82
CA ILE A 433 -6.31 13.05 25.14
C ILE A 433 -6.95 12.16 26.19
N VAL A 434 -6.10 11.49 26.95
CA VAL A 434 -6.49 10.70 28.12
C VAL A 434 -6.14 11.49 29.38
N ARG A 435 -7.05 11.52 30.36
CA ARG A 435 -6.86 12.21 31.64
C ARG A 435 -7.08 11.28 32.82
N ARG A 436 -6.41 11.55 33.93
CA ARG A 436 -6.65 10.93 35.25
C ARG A 436 -7.12 11.99 36.26
N GLU A 437 -7.69 11.56 37.37
CA GLU A 437 -8.34 12.48 38.33
C GLU A 437 -7.37 13.40 39.08
N ALA A 438 -6.14 12.94 39.38
CA ALA A 438 -5.17 13.68 40.16
C ALA A 438 -3.80 13.70 39.48
N GLY A 439 -3.21 14.87 39.24
CA GLY A 439 -1.90 15.03 38.60
C GLY A 439 -1.70 16.49 38.20
N GLU A 440 -0.59 16.80 37.53
CA GLU A 440 -0.38 18.13 36.93
C GLU A 440 0.27 18.01 35.55
N GLY A 441 -0.08 18.93 34.65
CA GLY A 441 0.53 19.05 33.33
C GLY A 441 0.07 18.00 32.32
N ALA A 442 0.65 18.05 31.13
CA ALA A 442 0.35 17.15 30.03
C ALA A 442 1.63 16.63 29.38
N ARG A 443 1.62 15.35 28.98
CA ARG A 443 2.67 14.71 28.17
C ARG A 443 2.17 14.51 26.75
N ASP A 444 2.93 14.97 25.77
CA ASP A 444 2.63 14.75 24.36
C ASP A 444 3.48 13.59 23.81
N VAL A 445 2.85 12.67 23.08
CA VAL A 445 3.48 11.47 22.51
C VAL A 445 3.11 11.35 21.04
N ASP A 446 4.12 11.13 20.22
CA ASP A 446 3.98 10.87 18.79
C ASP A 446 4.28 9.40 18.50
N ALA A 447 3.24 8.65 18.15
CA ALA A 447 3.36 7.26 17.77
C ALA A 447 3.09 7.15 16.25
N PRO A 448 4.11 6.91 15.41
CA PRO A 448 3.91 6.64 13.98
C PRO A 448 3.39 5.20 13.77
N ILE A 449 2.41 4.80 14.59
CA ILE A 449 1.76 3.49 14.66
C ILE A 449 0.34 3.67 14.12
N VAL A 450 -0.11 2.75 13.29
CA VAL A 450 -1.50 2.63 12.86
C VAL A 450 -2.30 1.99 13.97
N LEU A 451 -3.27 2.74 14.51
CA LEU A 451 -4.15 2.34 15.59
C LEU A 451 -5.58 2.78 15.28
N SER A 452 -6.57 2.08 15.81
CA SER A 452 -7.91 2.61 16.02
C SER A 452 -7.92 3.59 17.21
N ALA A 453 -8.95 4.43 17.30
CA ALA A 453 -9.10 5.36 18.42
C ALA A 453 -9.19 4.64 19.79
N ALA A 454 -9.83 3.47 19.86
CA ALA A 454 -9.91 2.66 21.09
C ALA A 454 -8.55 2.10 21.50
N GLU A 455 -7.79 1.51 20.56
CA GLU A 455 -6.43 1.02 20.82
C GLU A 455 -5.50 2.17 21.26
N ALA A 456 -5.58 3.32 20.59
CA ALA A 456 -4.82 4.52 20.96
C ALA A 456 -5.19 5.02 22.36
N ALA A 457 -6.48 4.97 22.76
CA ALA A 457 -6.91 5.35 24.10
C ALA A 457 -6.36 4.40 25.17
N ALA A 458 -6.39 3.09 24.92
CA ALA A 458 -5.81 2.08 25.81
C ALA A 458 -4.28 2.22 25.94
N VAL A 459 -3.58 2.46 24.83
CA VAL A 459 -2.15 2.79 24.83
C VAL A 459 -1.88 4.02 25.70
N ALA A 460 -2.60 5.12 25.45
CA ALA A 460 -2.42 6.35 26.20
C ALA A 460 -2.71 6.19 27.71
N ARG A 461 -3.74 5.41 28.07
CA ARG A 461 -4.08 5.08 29.46
C ARG A 461 -2.95 4.29 30.13
N ARG A 462 -2.51 3.20 29.52
CA ARG A 462 -1.40 2.37 30.02
C ARG A 462 -0.12 3.18 30.20
N MET A 463 0.19 4.08 29.27
CA MET A 463 1.36 4.96 29.39
C MET A 463 1.23 5.95 30.56
N LEU A 464 0.04 6.49 30.79
CA LEU A 464 -0.26 7.39 31.90
C LEU A 464 -0.17 6.69 33.26
N ASP A 465 -0.68 5.45 33.34
CA ASP A 465 -0.65 4.64 34.56
C ASP A 465 0.77 4.13 34.85
N ALA A 466 1.53 3.77 33.80
CA ALA A 466 2.94 3.42 33.93
C ALA A 466 3.79 4.60 34.44
N ASP A 467 3.57 5.83 33.97
CA ASP A 467 4.26 7.02 34.49
C ASP A 467 3.95 7.25 35.97
N ALA A 468 2.69 7.04 36.37
CA ALA A 468 2.27 7.12 37.77
C ALA A 468 3.01 6.10 38.64
N ALA A 469 3.01 4.85 38.20
CA ALA A 469 3.56 3.72 38.92
C ALA A 469 5.08 3.80 39.03
N ALA A 470 5.77 4.25 37.98
CA ALA A 470 7.22 4.42 37.94
C ALA A 470 7.75 5.47 38.96
N ARG A 471 6.88 6.29 39.56
CA ARG A 471 7.26 7.22 40.63
C ARG A 471 7.43 6.55 41.98
N ARG A 472 7.04 5.28 42.13
CA ARG A 472 7.29 4.44 43.29
C ARG A 472 8.33 3.41 42.90
N LEU A 473 9.54 3.50 43.44
CA LEU A 473 10.58 2.50 43.22
C LEU A 473 11.02 1.91 44.56
N ARG A 474 11.32 0.63 44.57
CA ARG A 474 11.80 -0.09 45.75
C ARG A 474 13.24 -0.53 45.50
N ILE A 475 14.16 -0.10 46.35
CA ILE A 475 15.57 -0.48 46.27
C ILE A 475 15.83 -1.54 47.33
N VAL A 476 16.18 -2.74 46.89
CA VAL A 476 16.49 -3.88 47.78
C VAL A 476 17.98 -4.19 47.71
N ARG A 477 18.59 -4.51 48.84
CA ARG A 477 19.95 -5.02 48.91
C ARG A 477 19.92 -6.54 48.91
N LEU A 478 20.61 -7.13 47.95
CA LEU A 478 20.55 -8.57 47.70
C LEU A 478 21.74 -9.29 48.32
N ALA A 479 21.50 -10.49 48.83
CA ALA A 479 22.57 -11.45 49.09
C ALA A 479 23.31 -11.78 47.78
N PRO A 480 24.63 -12.05 47.80
CA PRO A 480 25.38 -12.36 46.58
C PRO A 480 24.79 -13.52 45.78
N SER A 481 24.28 -14.56 46.44
CA SER A 481 23.59 -15.68 45.79
C SER A 481 22.30 -15.24 45.09
N ALA A 482 21.48 -14.41 45.74
CA ALA A 482 20.26 -13.87 45.14
C ALA A 482 20.55 -12.94 43.97
N ALA A 483 21.56 -12.08 44.09
CA ALA A 483 21.99 -11.16 43.02
C ALA A 483 22.42 -11.89 41.73
N LEU A 484 22.89 -13.14 41.85
CA LEU A 484 23.26 -13.98 40.70
C LEU A 484 22.08 -14.77 40.10
N ARG A 485 20.91 -14.82 40.76
CA ARG A 485 19.72 -15.51 40.24
C ARG A 485 18.84 -14.61 39.38
N PHE A 486 18.91 -13.30 39.60
CA PHE A 486 18.03 -12.32 38.98
C PHE A 486 18.77 -11.49 37.96
N GLU A 487 17.97 -10.96 37.04
CA GLU A 487 18.50 -10.41 35.82
C GLU A 487 17.55 -9.25 35.42
N ALA A 488 18.05 -8.13 34.87
CA ALA A 488 17.20 -6.95 34.55
C ALA A 488 16.03 -7.27 33.59
N GLY A 489 14.79 -6.96 33.98
CA GLY A 489 13.57 -7.33 33.26
C GLY A 489 12.76 -8.43 33.95
N ASP A 490 13.36 -9.18 34.88
CA ASP A 490 12.67 -10.22 35.63
C ASP A 490 11.54 -9.64 36.49
N ARG A 491 10.47 -10.41 36.66
CA ARG A 491 9.36 -10.09 37.54
C ARG A 491 9.45 -10.95 38.80
N VAL A 492 9.48 -10.32 39.96
CA VAL A 492 9.66 -10.96 41.27
C VAL A 492 8.51 -10.62 42.20
N ALA A 493 8.02 -11.61 42.94
CA ALA A 493 7.05 -11.41 44.00
C ALA A 493 7.76 -10.93 45.27
N LEU A 494 7.29 -9.84 45.86
CA LEU A 494 7.78 -9.30 47.14
C LEU A 494 6.62 -8.65 47.89
N ASP A 495 6.37 -9.11 49.11
CA ASP A 495 5.22 -8.75 49.97
C ASP A 495 3.85 -8.88 49.29
N GLY A 496 3.65 -9.95 48.52
CA GLY A 496 2.40 -10.21 47.82
C GLY A 496 2.12 -9.24 46.65
N GLN A 497 3.12 -8.47 46.22
CA GLN A 497 3.06 -7.63 45.01
C GLN A 497 4.08 -8.09 43.99
N THR A 498 3.75 -7.95 42.71
CA THR A 498 4.70 -8.20 41.62
C THR A 498 5.50 -6.95 41.31
N TRP A 499 6.80 -7.08 41.35
CA TRP A 499 7.76 -6.05 41.03
C TRP A 499 8.62 -6.49 39.85
N ARG A 500 9.04 -5.55 39.02
CA ARG A 500 9.98 -5.80 37.94
C ARG A 500 11.35 -5.25 38.29
N VAL A 501 12.38 -6.03 38.04
CA VAL A 501 13.78 -5.65 38.20
C VAL A 501 14.15 -4.66 37.09
N GLN A 502 14.12 -3.36 37.39
CA GLN A 502 14.47 -2.31 36.43
C GLN A 502 15.98 -2.16 36.25
N ARG A 503 16.74 -2.40 37.32
CA ARG A 503 18.21 -2.28 37.32
C ARG A 503 18.81 -3.20 38.38
N LEU A 504 19.93 -3.83 38.04
CA LEU A 504 20.82 -4.51 38.98
C LEU A 504 22.18 -3.82 38.99
N ASP A 505 22.67 -3.51 40.18
CA ASP A 505 24.07 -3.12 40.39
C ASP A 505 24.77 -4.30 41.07
N LEU A 506 25.66 -4.98 40.34
CA LEU A 506 26.42 -6.15 40.79
C LEU A 506 27.84 -5.74 41.22
N ASP A 507 27.95 -4.96 42.30
CA ASP A 507 29.21 -4.59 42.93
C ASP A 507 29.42 -5.34 44.26
N GLU A 508 30.33 -4.87 45.12
CA GLU A 508 30.57 -5.48 46.46
C GLU A 508 29.33 -5.47 47.37
N ARG A 509 28.33 -4.63 47.07
CA ARG A 509 27.08 -4.50 47.83
C ARG A 509 25.88 -4.57 46.86
N PRO A 510 25.57 -5.77 46.31
CA PRO A 510 24.58 -5.90 45.26
C PRO A 510 23.22 -5.31 45.63
N ARG A 511 22.58 -4.64 44.67
CA ARG A 511 21.24 -4.09 44.84
C ARG A 511 20.41 -4.18 43.57
N ALA A 512 19.10 -4.32 43.75
CA ALA A 512 18.12 -4.20 42.68
C ALA A 512 17.25 -2.96 42.89
N THR A 513 16.98 -2.25 41.80
CA THR A 513 15.91 -1.25 41.73
C THR A 513 14.69 -1.90 41.11
N LEU A 514 13.61 -1.93 41.88
CA LEU A 514 12.36 -2.57 41.53
C LEU A 514 11.31 -1.52 41.20
N ALA A 515 10.62 -1.71 40.08
CA ALA A 515 9.46 -0.92 39.67
C ALA A 515 8.19 -1.76 39.80
N PRO A 516 7.04 -1.20 40.22
CA PRO A 516 5.80 -1.94 40.32
C PRO A 516 5.32 -2.40 38.94
N VAL A 517 4.79 -3.62 38.87
CA VAL A 517 4.05 -4.08 37.70
C VAL A 517 2.62 -3.57 37.80
N VAL A 518 2.14 -2.90 36.75
CA VAL A 518 0.77 -2.38 36.67
C VAL A 518 -0.09 -3.41 35.95
N ALA A 519 -1.27 -3.72 36.50
CA ALA A 519 -2.26 -4.52 35.81
C ALA A 519 -2.69 -3.82 34.51
N VAL A 520 -2.88 -4.59 33.45
CA VAL A 520 -3.37 -4.06 32.18
C VAL A 520 -4.87 -4.31 32.12
N ASP A 521 -5.64 -3.23 32.02
CA ASP A 521 -7.04 -3.35 31.63
C ASP A 521 -7.10 -3.70 30.14
N GLY A 522 -7.99 -4.62 29.79
CA GLY A 522 -8.26 -4.97 28.41
C GLY A 522 -8.87 -3.83 27.60
N VAL A 523 -8.93 -4.03 26.28
CA VAL A 523 -9.39 -2.98 25.36
C VAL A 523 -10.81 -3.29 24.90
N GLU A 524 -11.74 -2.36 25.13
CA GLU A 524 -13.07 -2.45 24.50
C GLU A 524 -12.93 -2.44 22.98
N ALA A 525 -13.49 -3.46 22.33
CA ALA A 525 -13.45 -3.62 20.89
C ALA A 525 -14.47 -2.68 20.20
N VAL A 526 -14.21 -1.37 20.18
CA VAL A 526 -15.03 -0.41 19.42
C VAL A 526 -14.18 0.28 18.37
N ILE A 527 -14.51 0.07 17.10
CA ILE A 527 -13.92 0.82 15.99
C ILE A 527 -14.99 1.76 15.44
N ASP A 528 -14.77 3.06 15.60
CA ASP A 528 -15.55 4.09 14.94
C ASP A 528 -15.10 4.23 13.49
N TRP A 529 -15.72 3.46 12.61
CA TRP A 529 -15.54 3.56 11.17
C TRP A 529 -16.16 4.86 10.66
N THR A 530 -15.38 5.93 10.69
CA THR A 530 -15.69 7.17 9.97
C THR A 530 -14.80 7.24 8.72
N PRO A 531 -15.19 6.59 7.60
CA PRO A 531 -14.38 6.63 6.39
C PRO A 531 -14.12 8.08 5.98
N ALA A 532 -12.85 8.42 5.76
CA ALA A 532 -12.52 9.71 5.19
C ALA A 532 -13.20 9.85 3.83
N PRO A 533 -13.65 11.06 3.44
CA PRO A 533 -14.18 11.26 2.09
C PRO A 533 -13.13 10.80 1.06
N PRO A 534 -13.53 10.05 0.02
CA PRO A 534 -12.60 9.47 -0.94
C PRO A 534 -11.71 10.56 -1.55
N ARG A 535 -10.39 10.36 -1.51
CA ARG A 535 -9.46 11.19 -2.27
C ARG A 535 -9.65 10.87 -3.75
N GLU A 536 -10.07 11.86 -4.54
CA GLU A 536 -10.11 11.69 -5.99
C GLU A 536 -8.70 11.37 -6.52
N PRO A 537 -8.57 10.32 -7.38
CA PRO A 537 -7.29 10.00 -8.01
C PRO A 537 -6.73 11.21 -8.76
N ALA A 538 -5.41 11.39 -8.73
CA ALA A 538 -4.78 12.42 -9.55
C ALA A 538 -4.92 12.03 -11.04
N SER A 539 -5.66 12.83 -11.81
CA SER A 539 -5.78 12.68 -13.26
C SER A 539 -4.44 12.97 -13.95
N PRO A 540 -4.06 12.22 -15.00
CA PRO A 540 -2.86 12.53 -15.77
C PRO A 540 -2.98 13.92 -16.42
N PRO A 541 -1.97 14.80 -16.30
CA PRO A 541 -2.07 16.17 -16.78
C PRO A 541 -1.99 16.27 -18.31
N VAL A 542 -2.63 17.25 -18.91
CA VAL A 542 -2.29 17.69 -20.28
C VAL A 542 -0.90 18.33 -20.22
N LEU A 543 0.01 17.98 -21.14
CA LEU A 543 1.40 18.42 -21.12
C LEU A 543 1.84 18.91 -22.51
N HIS A 544 2.43 20.11 -22.55
CA HIS A 544 3.03 20.68 -23.75
C HIS A 544 4.46 21.18 -23.49
N VAL A 545 5.34 20.95 -24.46
CA VAL A 545 6.68 21.55 -24.52
C VAL A 545 6.69 22.54 -25.69
N LEU A 546 7.10 23.77 -25.40
CA LEU A 546 7.04 24.90 -26.30
C LEU A 546 8.47 25.39 -26.62
N ASP A 547 8.93 25.11 -27.83
CA ASP A 547 10.14 25.72 -28.39
C ASP A 547 9.78 27.06 -29.05
N LEU A 548 9.78 28.12 -28.24
CA LEU A 548 9.35 29.45 -28.65
C LEU A 548 10.53 30.32 -29.14
N PRO A 549 10.25 31.34 -29.96
CA PRO A 549 11.21 32.43 -30.14
C PRO A 549 11.44 33.19 -28.83
N SER A 550 12.61 33.86 -28.77
CA SER A 550 13.06 34.69 -27.67
C SER A 550 12.02 35.75 -27.39
N ASP A 551 11.77 36.01 -26.12
CA ASP A 551 10.86 37.06 -25.66
C ASP A 551 11.48 38.47 -25.76
N GLY A 552 12.72 38.58 -26.26
CA GLY A 552 13.42 39.84 -26.46
C GLY A 552 14.14 40.37 -25.22
N ALA A 553 14.07 39.66 -24.08
CA ALA A 553 14.77 40.03 -22.86
C ALA A 553 16.29 40.03 -23.06
N LEU A 554 17.02 40.78 -22.23
CA LEU A 554 18.49 40.97 -22.35
C LEU A 554 19.33 39.69 -22.14
N ALA A 555 18.71 38.58 -21.73
CA ALA A 555 19.37 37.29 -21.53
C ALA A 555 18.97 36.31 -22.64
N ASP A 556 19.95 35.62 -23.21
CA ASP A 556 19.72 34.62 -24.26
C ASP A 556 19.27 33.27 -23.66
N ASP A 557 18.05 33.25 -23.12
CA ASP A 557 17.46 32.02 -22.57
C ASP A 557 16.88 31.16 -23.69
N ALA A 558 17.64 30.12 -24.04
CA ALA A 558 17.28 29.19 -25.08
C ALA A 558 16.34 28.06 -24.65
N ARG A 559 16.03 27.96 -23.35
CA ARG A 559 15.31 26.83 -22.78
C ARG A 559 13.91 26.74 -23.37
N PRO A 560 13.45 25.53 -23.77
CA PRO A 560 12.04 25.36 -24.10
C PRO A 560 11.20 25.63 -22.85
N LEU A 561 9.94 26.00 -23.05
CA LEU A 561 8.99 26.14 -21.96
C LEU A 561 8.14 24.89 -21.82
N VAL A 562 7.60 24.66 -20.63
CA VAL A 562 6.65 23.58 -20.35
C VAL A 562 5.40 24.16 -19.72
N ALA A 563 4.25 23.67 -20.20
CA ALA A 563 2.93 24.03 -19.72
C ALA A 563 2.14 22.75 -19.44
N ALA A 564 1.49 22.68 -18.28
CA ALA A 564 0.63 21.56 -17.95
C ALA A 564 -0.60 21.99 -17.14
N ALA A 565 -1.68 21.23 -17.28
CA ALA A 565 -2.92 21.44 -16.53
C ALA A 565 -3.55 20.09 -16.16
N ALA A 566 -4.20 20.05 -14.99
CA ALA A 566 -4.97 18.91 -14.49
C ALA A 566 -6.03 19.41 -13.50
N GLU A 567 -7.15 18.69 -13.41
CA GLU A 567 -8.20 18.89 -12.41
C GLU A 567 -8.42 17.57 -11.64
N PRO A 568 -8.33 17.56 -10.30
CA PRO A 568 -7.88 18.66 -9.43
C PRO A 568 -6.37 18.95 -9.57
N TRP A 569 -5.97 20.23 -9.47
CA TRP A 569 -4.56 20.62 -9.58
C TRP A 569 -3.72 20.14 -8.38
N ARG A 570 -2.53 19.61 -8.69
CA ARG A 570 -1.44 19.35 -7.75
C ARG A 570 -0.13 19.77 -8.39
N PRO A 571 0.86 20.29 -7.63
CA PRO A 571 2.18 20.60 -8.20
C PRO A 571 2.80 19.38 -8.89
N LEU A 572 3.47 19.62 -10.02
CA LEU A 572 4.09 18.57 -10.85
C LEU A 572 5.60 18.76 -10.94
N ASP A 573 6.34 17.66 -10.92
CA ASP A 573 7.74 17.62 -11.35
C ASP A 573 7.79 17.16 -12.82
N VAL A 574 8.53 17.90 -13.64
CA VAL A 574 8.76 17.59 -15.07
C VAL A 574 10.12 16.92 -15.19
N HIS A 575 10.13 15.65 -15.58
CA HIS A 575 11.33 14.87 -15.81
C HIS A 575 11.64 14.80 -17.30
N ALA A 576 12.91 14.90 -17.68
CA ALA A 576 13.33 14.67 -19.07
C ALA A 576 14.69 13.97 -19.19
N GLY A 577 14.82 13.18 -20.26
CA GLY A 577 16.02 12.40 -20.60
C GLY A 577 15.87 11.66 -21.94
N ALA A 578 16.93 10.97 -22.38
CA ALA A 578 16.91 10.19 -23.63
C ALA A 578 16.05 8.91 -23.53
N GLY A 579 15.81 8.43 -22.31
CA GLY A 579 14.97 7.29 -21.99
C GLY A 579 14.72 7.19 -20.48
N VAL A 580 13.93 6.18 -20.07
CA VAL A 580 13.44 6.02 -18.68
C VAL A 580 14.58 6.03 -17.65
N GLU A 581 15.70 5.36 -17.96
CA GLU A 581 16.88 5.26 -17.07
C GLU A 581 17.62 6.59 -16.86
N THR A 582 17.35 7.60 -17.68
CA THR A 582 18.06 8.90 -17.68
C THR A 582 17.16 10.07 -17.27
N LEU A 583 15.95 9.79 -16.80
CA LEU A 583 15.00 10.81 -16.38
C LEU A 583 15.46 11.51 -15.09
N THR A 584 15.74 12.80 -15.20
CA THR A 584 15.99 13.67 -14.03
C THR A 584 14.94 14.78 -13.99
N VAL A 585 14.63 15.30 -12.80
CA VAL A 585 13.76 16.48 -12.67
C VAL A 585 14.42 17.66 -13.37
N ARG A 586 13.73 18.29 -14.32
CA ARG A 586 14.21 19.41 -15.12
C ARG A 586 13.42 20.70 -14.94
N ALA A 587 12.21 20.62 -14.41
CA ALA A 587 11.38 21.76 -13.99
C ALA A 587 10.35 21.32 -12.94
N ARG A 588 9.77 22.31 -12.24
CA ARG A 588 8.64 22.13 -11.33
C ARG A 588 7.53 23.12 -11.68
N LEU A 589 6.30 22.62 -11.78
CA LEU A 589 5.10 23.40 -12.05
C LEU A 589 4.33 23.58 -10.73
N ALA A 590 4.26 24.81 -10.23
CA ALA A 590 3.55 25.13 -8.99
C ALA A 590 2.07 25.45 -9.21
N ALA A 591 1.73 25.98 -10.39
CA ALA A 591 0.38 26.37 -10.80
C ALA A 591 0.01 25.75 -12.15
N PRO A 592 -1.28 25.49 -12.42
CA PRO A 592 -1.72 24.99 -13.72
C PRO A 592 -1.61 26.09 -14.77
N ALA A 593 -1.19 25.72 -15.99
CA ALA A 593 -1.25 26.61 -17.14
C ALA A 593 -2.67 26.72 -17.70
N THR A 594 -2.98 27.82 -18.38
CA THR A 594 -4.25 27.97 -19.11
C THR A 594 -4.09 27.40 -20.53
N LEU A 595 -4.77 26.28 -20.80
CA LEU A 595 -4.60 25.47 -22.01
C LEU A 595 -5.91 25.38 -22.79
N GLY A 596 -5.85 25.13 -24.10
CA GLY A 596 -7.04 25.05 -24.91
C GLY A 596 -6.83 24.52 -26.32
N VAL A 597 -7.88 24.64 -27.13
CA VAL A 597 -7.86 24.27 -28.55
C VAL A 597 -8.61 25.29 -29.41
N THR A 598 -8.19 25.45 -30.67
CA THR A 598 -8.94 26.23 -31.66
C THR A 598 -10.25 25.51 -32.01
N LEU A 599 -11.33 26.28 -32.19
CA LEU A 599 -12.63 25.79 -32.66
C LEU A 599 -12.93 26.23 -34.11
N THR A 600 -12.19 27.21 -34.61
CA THR A 600 -12.24 27.68 -36.00
C THR A 600 -10.85 27.68 -36.62
N ASP A 601 -10.79 27.49 -37.93
CA ASP A 601 -9.58 27.67 -38.71
C ASP A 601 -9.05 29.11 -38.59
N LEU A 602 -7.73 29.25 -38.41
CA LEU A 602 -7.02 30.52 -38.43
C LEU A 602 -6.24 30.64 -39.74
N ALA A 603 -6.74 31.49 -40.64
CA ALA A 603 -6.11 31.75 -41.93
C ALA A 603 -4.72 32.40 -41.78
N PRO A 604 -3.83 32.25 -42.77
CA PRO A 604 -2.57 33.01 -42.84
C PRO A 604 -2.83 34.50 -42.83
N ALA A 605 -2.02 35.25 -42.09
CA ALA A 605 -2.11 36.71 -42.03
C ALA A 605 -0.74 37.35 -41.85
N SER A 606 -0.64 38.63 -42.21
CA SER A 606 0.62 39.38 -42.15
C SER A 606 1.07 39.58 -40.69
N PRO A 607 2.31 39.22 -40.31
CA PRO A 607 2.84 39.48 -38.97
C PRO A 607 3.12 40.97 -38.71
N HIS A 608 3.15 41.79 -39.77
CA HIS A 608 3.51 43.22 -39.68
C HIS A 608 2.34 44.17 -39.41
N ARG A 609 1.11 43.67 -39.26
CA ARG A 609 -0.09 44.50 -39.12
C ARG A 609 -1.08 43.86 -38.16
N LEU A 610 -1.83 44.71 -37.46
CA LEU A 610 -2.98 44.28 -36.67
C LEU A 610 -4.08 43.75 -37.59
N ASP A 611 -4.43 42.48 -37.44
CA ASP A 611 -5.56 41.88 -38.14
C ASP A 611 -6.86 42.18 -37.39
N ARG A 612 -7.57 43.19 -37.89
CA ARG A 612 -8.87 43.60 -37.35
C ARG A 612 -10.02 42.73 -37.85
N SER A 613 -9.81 41.94 -38.90
CA SER A 613 -10.84 41.16 -39.57
C SER A 613 -10.95 39.74 -39.04
N ALA A 614 -9.82 39.13 -38.67
CA ALA A 614 -9.80 37.78 -38.13
C ALA A 614 -10.60 37.66 -36.84
N ARG A 615 -11.29 36.54 -36.71
CA ARG A 615 -11.96 36.06 -35.50
C ARG A 615 -11.48 34.64 -35.28
N LEU A 616 -11.02 34.34 -34.07
CA LEU A 616 -10.59 33.00 -33.70
C LEU A 616 -11.42 32.56 -32.50
N ASP A 617 -12.20 31.50 -32.67
CA ASP A 617 -12.89 30.89 -31.55
C ASP A 617 -11.97 29.83 -30.94
N VAL A 618 -11.79 29.87 -29.62
CA VAL A 618 -10.98 28.93 -28.84
C VAL A 618 -11.78 28.40 -27.66
N ARG A 619 -11.56 27.15 -27.27
CA ARG A 619 -11.99 26.62 -25.98
C ARG A 619 -10.80 26.57 -25.05
N MET A 620 -10.86 27.29 -23.92
CA MET A 620 -9.77 27.44 -22.96
C MET A 620 -10.20 27.00 -21.56
N GLU A 621 -9.37 26.18 -20.92
CA GLU A 621 -9.52 25.71 -19.55
C GLU A 621 -8.42 26.33 -18.68
N GLY A 622 -8.77 26.80 -17.47
CA GLY A 622 -7.88 27.53 -16.58
C GLY A 622 -8.35 28.95 -16.30
N ALA A 623 -7.46 29.94 -16.39
CA ALA A 623 -7.81 31.34 -16.14
C ALA A 623 -8.73 31.90 -17.23
N SER A 624 -9.66 32.76 -16.85
CA SER A 624 -10.52 33.48 -17.80
C SER A 624 -9.69 34.46 -18.64
N LEU A 625 -9.92 34.47 -19.95
CA LEU A 625 -9.28 35.44 -20.84
C LEU A 625 -9.88 36.84 -20.65
N SER A 626 -9.05 37.87 -20.82
CA SER A 626 -9.50 39.27 -20.68
C SER A 626 -9.06 40.12 -21.87
N SER A 627 -9.83 41.16 -22.16
CA SER A 627 -9.49 42.13 -23.21
C SER A 627 -8.45 43.12 -22.69
N ALA A 628 -7.54 43.56 -23.56
CA ALA A 628 -6.49 44.52 -23.23
C ALA A 628 -6.42 45.67 -24.26
N PRO A 629 -6.08 46.90 -23.82
CA PRO A 629 -5.84 48.00 -24.75
C PRO A 629 -4.65 47.70 -25.66
N LEU A 630 -4.65 48.23 -26.88
CA LEU A 630 -3.60 47.94 -27.87
C LEU A 630 -2.19 48.17 -27.34
N ALA A 631 -1.98 49.22 -26.54
CA ALA A 631 -0.67 49.52 -25.95
C ALA A 631 -0.16 48.38 -25.03
N ALA A 632 -1.04 47.75 -24.25
CA ALA A 632 -0.68 46.62 -23.40
C ALA A 632 -0.39 45.36 -24.23
N VAL A 633 -1.17 45.13 -25.29
CA VAL A 633 -0.92 44.02 -26.23
C VAL A 633 0.43 44.19 -26.94
N LEU A 634 0.76 45.40 -27.38
CA LEU A 634 2.06 45.72 -27.98
C LEU A 634 3.22 45.60 -26.97
N ALA A 635 2.95 45.72 -25.68
CA ALA A 635 3.90 45.48 -24.60
C ALA A 635 3.99 44.00 -24.16
N GLY A 636 3.37 43.07 -24.91
CA GLY A 636 3.43 41.63 -24.65
C GLY A 636 2.23 41.05 -23.90
N GLY A 637 1.22 41.86 -23.56
CA GLY A 637 -0.03 41.37 -22.97
C GLY A 637 -0.85 40.50 -23.93
N ASN A 638 -1.67 39.60 -23.36
CA ASN A 638 -2.57 38.71 -24.12
C ASN A 638 -1.85 37.82 -25.16
N ALA A 639 -0.66 37.33 -24.83
CA ALA A 639 0.10 36.45 -25.70
C ALA A 639 -0.39 34.98 -25.61
N LEU A 640 -0.60 34.34 -26.76
CA LEU A 640 -0.91 32.92 -26.88
C LEU A 640 0.13 32.24 -27.77
N ALA A 641 0.48 31.00 -27.46
CA ALA A 641 1.14 30.10 -28.40
C ALA A 641 0.11 29.15 -29.03
N ILE A 642 0.07 29.07 -30.35
CA ILE A 642 -0.82 28.16 -31.10
C ILE A 642 0.02 27.22 -31.95
N ARG A 643 -0.27 25.92 -31.88
CA ARG A 643 0.48 24.92 -32.62
C ARG A 643 0.08 24.88 -34.09
N ALA A 644 1.01 25.21 -34.97
CA ALA A 644 0.81 25.16 -36.42
C ALA A 644 0.88 23.71 -36.96
N PRO A 645 0.36 23.45 -38.18
CA PRO A 645 0.47 22.13 -38.81
C PRO A 645 1.89 21.61 -39.00
N SER A 646 2.90 22.51 -39.07
CA SER A 646 4.32 22.12 -39.12
C SER A 646 4.81 21.48 -37.82
N GLY A 647 4.06 21.62 -36.72
CA GLY A 647 4.46 21.25 -35.38
C GLY A 647 5.06 22.40 -34.57
N ASP A 648 5.44 23.50 -35.22
CA ASP A 648 5.97 24.71 -34.59
C ASP A 648 4.88 25.49 -33.85
N TRP A 649 5.27 26.26 -32.85
CA TRP A 649 4.39 27.17 -32.13
C TRP A 649 4.42 28.56 -32.76
N GLU A 650 3.28 29.08 -33.19
CA GLU A 650 3.14 30.50 -33.53
C GLU A 650 2.75 31.29 -32.28
N VAL A 651 3.50 32.33 -31.94
CA VAL A 651 3.10 33.27 -30.89
C VAL A 651 2.21 34.34 -31.51
N ILE A 652 1.00 34.49 -30.99
CA ILE A 652 0.05 35.54 -31.38
C ILE A 652 -0.31 36.38 -30.16
N ALA A 653 -0.92 37.55 -30.40
CA ALA A 653 -1.56 38.32 -29.34
C ALA A 653 -2.96 38.79 -29.77
N PHE A 654 -3.84 39.08 -28.82
CA PHE A 654 -5.22 39.51 -29.10
C PHE A 654 -5.65 40.70 -28.25
N GLN A 655 -6.46 41.59 -28.82
CA GLN A 655 -7.00 42.75 -28.09
C GLN A 655 -8.29 42.41 -27.34
N THR A 656 -9.20 41.68 -27.97
CA THR A 656 -10.53 41.44 -27.43
C THR A 656 -10.75 39.95 -27.25
N ALA A 657 -11.15 39.57 -26.04
CA ALA A 657 -11.69 38.25 -25.71
C ALA A 657 -13.15 38.41 -25.30
N ALA A 658 -14.06 37.76 -26.03
CA ALA A 658 -15.47 37.72 -25.72
C ALA A 658 -15.88 36.27 -25.41
N LEU A 659 -16.42 36.02 -24.20
CA LEU A 659 -16.97 34.72 -23.83
C LEU A 659 -18.28 34.51 -24.61
N ILE A 660 -18.34 33.48 -25.46
CA ILE A 660 -19.50 33.19 -26.33
C ILE A 660 -20.25 31.91 -25.94
N ALA A 661 -19.62 31.03 -25.14
CA ALA A 661 -20.22 29.89 -24.47
C ALA A 661 -19.33 29.51 -23.26
N PRO A 662 -19.75 28.61 -22.34
CA PRO A 662 -18.87 28.13 -21.27
C PRO A 662 -17.51 27.68 -21.81
N ASP A 663 -16.44 28.24 -21.27
CA ASP A 663 -15.03 28.03 -21.67
C ASP A 663 -14.68 28.35 -23.14
N VAL A 664 -15.62 28.90 -23.92
CA VAL A 664 -15.41 29.23 -25.33
C VAL A 664 -15.34 30.75 -25.54
N TRP A 665 -14.23 31.19 -26.10
CA TRP A 665 -13.88 32.58 -26.30
C TRP A 665 -13.70 32.91 -27.77
N ARG A 666 -14.27 34.03 -28.22
CA ARG A 666 -13.97 34.65 -29.51
C ARG A 666 -12.90 35.71 -29.33
N LEU A 667 -11.76 35.50 -29.99
CA LEU A 667 -10.62 36.41 -30.00
C LEU A 667 -10.64 37.29 -31.25
N SER A 668 -10.31 38.56 -31.11
CA SER A 668 -10.22 39.50 -32.23
C SER A 668 -9.21 40.62 -32.00
N GLY A 669 -8.84 41.32 -33.09
CA GLY A 669 -7.71 42.26 -33.07
C GLY A 669 -6.41 41.51 -32.88
N LEU A 670 -6.12 40.58 -33.79
CA LEU A 670 -5.01 39.64 -33.66
C LEU A 670 -3.70 40.23 -34.20
N LEU A 671 -2.61 40.01 -33.48
CA LEU A 671 -1.24 40.22 -33.94
C LEU A 671 -0.58 38.86 -34.13
N ARG A 672 -0.03 38.62 -35.32
CA ARG A 672 0.50 37.32 -35.75
C ARG A 672 2.02 37.30 -35.72
N GLY A 673 2.63 36.12 -35.63
CA GLY A 673 4.08 35.93 -35.67
C GLY A 673 4.85 36.84 -34.68
N GLN A 674 4.34 37.02 -33.47
CA GLN A 674 4.99 37.84 -32.46
C GLN A 674 6.38 37.30 -32.10
N ARG A 675 7.27 38.19 -31.63
CA ARG A 675 8.69 37.95 -31.32
C ARG A 675 9.60 37.79 -32.55
N ASP A 676 9.40 36.78 -33.39
CA ASP A 676 10.30 36.50 -34.52
C ASP A 676 9.83 37.04 -35.88
N GLY A 677 8.54 37.39 -36.00
CA GLY A 677 7.92 37.80 -37.26
C GLY A 677 7.49 36.62 -38.14
N ALA A 678 7.47 35.39 -37.62
CA ALA A 678 7.11 34.19 -38.36
C ALA A 678 5.66 33.76 -38.07
N ALA A 679 4.71 34.31 -38.82
CA ALA A 679 3.34 33.81 -38.84
C ALA A 679 3.25 32.54 -39.70
N SER A 680 2.36 31.60 -39.35
CA SER A 680 2.12 30.40 -40.15
C SER A 680 1.68 30.77 -41.58
N GLU A 681 2.40 30.24 -42.58
CA GLU A 681 2.05 30.42 -44.00
C GLU A 681 0.84 29.57 -44.42
N GLY A 682 0.56 28.50 -43.68
CA GLY A 682 -0.61 27.64 -43.86
C GLY A 682 -1.73 27.97 -42.87
N VAL A 683 -2.95 27.53 -43.19
CA VAL A 683 -4.10 27.59 -42.28
C VAL A 683 -3.79 26.75 -41.04
N ILE A 684 -3.96 27.33 -39.84
CA ILE A 684 -3.96 26.56 -38.61
C ILE A 684 -5.38 26.02 -38.41
N PRO A 685 -5.59 24.70 -38.43
CA PRO A 685 -6.92 24.14 -38.44
C PRO A 685 -7.60 24.24 -37.07
N THR A 686 -8.92 24.07 -37.05
CA THR A 686 -9.67 23.68 -35.84
C THR A 686 -9.01 22.47 -35.14
N GLY A 687 -8.96 22.50 -33.81
CA GLY A 687 -8.36 21.46 -32.96
C GLY A 687 -6.89 21.66 -32.64
N ALA A 688 -6.25 22.74 -33.10
CA ALA A 688 -4.87 23.07 -32.77
C ALA A 688 -4.73 23.47 -31.30
N ALA A 689 -3.67 22.99 -30.63
CA ALA A 689 -3.39 23.31 -29.24
C ALA A 689 -3.09 24.81 -29.05
N VAL A 690 -3.61 25.38 -27.97
CA VAL A 690 -3.47 26.79 -27.57
C VAL A 690 -2.96 26.84 -26.13
N VAL A 691 -1.96 27.68 -25.88
CA VAL A 691 -1.37 27.89 -24.55
C VAL A 691 -1.34 29.39 -24.27
N LEU A 692 -1.91 29.84 -23.15
CA LEU A 692 -1.71 31.20 -22.65
C LEU A 692 -0.29 31.33 -22.10
N LEU A 693 0.42 32.38 -22.52
CA LEU A 693 1.78 32.64 -22.06
C LEU A 693 1.75 33.58 -20.85
N ASP A 694 1.79 33.00 -19.65
CA ASP A 694 1.80 33.68 -18.34
C ASP A 694 2.85 33.04 -17.40
N GLU A 695 2.84 33.39 -16.11
CA GLU A 695 3.78 32.85 -15.12
C GLU A 695 3.68 31.33 -14.87
N ALA A 696 2.59 30.67 -15.27
CA ALA A 696 2.43 29.22 -15.10
C ALA A 696 3.22 28.41 -16.16
N VAL A 697 3.70 29.06 -17.21
CA VAL A 697 4.54 28.47 -18.24
C VAL A 697 6.01 28.67 -17.89
N VAL A 698 6.72 27.60 -17.54
CA VAL A 698 8.07 27.69 -16.95
C VAL A 698 9.14 27.08 -17.87
N PRO A 699 10.41 27.54 -17.80
CA PRO A 699 11.49 26.94 -18.59
C PRO A 699 11.89 25.55 -18.07
N ILE A 700 12.14 24.63 -18.99
CA ILE A 700 12.74 23.31 -18.69
C ILE A 700 14.25 23.35 -18.91
N SER A 701 15.01 22.83 -17.95
CA SER A 701 16.48 22.75 -18.10
C SER A 701 16.89 21.74 -19.17
N VAL A 702 17.70 22.21 -20.11
CA VAL A 702 18.27 21.41 -21.22
C VAL A 702 19.77 21.67 -21.33
N ALA A 703 20.50 20.68 -21.83
CA ALA A 703 21.92 20.79 -22.18
C ALA A 703 22.10 21.08 -23.67
N ALA A 704 23.16 21.79 -24.04
CA ALA A 704 23.38 22.20 -25.43
C ALA A 704 23.44 21.03 -26.43
N PHE A 705 23.96 19.87 -26.03
CA PHE A 705 24.03 18.67 -26.88
C PHE A 705 22.66 18.01 -27.12
N GLU A 706 21.64 18.34 -26.32
CA GLU A 706 20.28 17.80 -26.45
C GLU A 706 19.51 18.52 -27.58
N ARG A 707 20.07 19.60 -28.15
CA ARG A 707 19.45 20.32 -29.28
C ARG A 707 19.33 19.42 -30.51
N GLY A 708 18.12 19.32 -31.05
CA GLY A 708 17.77 18.46 -32.18
C GLY A 708 17.62 16.99 -31.81
N THR A 709 17.82 16.61 -30.55
CA THR A 709 17.59 15.24 -30.06
C THR A 709 16.14 15.09 -29.58
N THR A 710 15.60 13.87 -29.68
CA THR A 710 14.29 13.56 -29.10
C THR A 710 14.45 13.25 -27.62
N LEU A 711 13.77 14.03 -26.77
CA LEU A 711 13.70 13.82 -25.33
C LEU A 711 12.37 13.17 -24.97
N MET A 712 12.43 12.19 -24.07
CA MET A 712 11.27 11.71 -23.33
C MET A 712 10.99 12.69 -22.20
N VAL A 713 9.78 13.23 -22.14
CA VAL A 713 9.36 14.19 -21.09
C VAL A 713 8.18 13.59 -20.33
N ARG A 714 8.27 13.55 -19.00
CA ARG A 714 7.20 13.08 -18.10
C ARG A 714 6.81 14.17 -17.12
N ALA A 715 5.52 14.40 -16.92
CA ALA A 715 5.01 15.19 -15.81
C ALA A 715 4.30 14.26 -14.82
N ALA A 716 4.69 14.32 -13.55
CA ALA A 716 4.15 13.48 -12.47
C ALA A 716 3.97 14.31 -11.19
N PRO A 717 3.16 13.85 -10.21
CA PRO A 717 2.98 14.54 -8.94
C PRO A 717 4.33 14.84 -8.26
N ALA A 718 4.51 16.09 -7.84
CA ALA A 718 5.77 16.56 -7.28
C ALA A 718 6.18 15.75 -6.04
N GLY A 719 7.46 15.41 -5.94
CA GLY A 719 8.01 14.59 -4.85
C GLY A 719 7.72 13.08 -4.94
N GLY A 720 6.98 12.64 -5.96
CA GLY A 720 6.71 11.22 -6.24
C GLY A 720 7.61 10.64 -7.36
N PRO A 721 7.49 9.34 -7.64
CA PRO A 721 8.16 8.73 -8.79
C PRO A 721 7.58 9.25 -10.12
N ALA A 722 8.40 9.28 -11.19
CA ALA A 722 7.97 9.64 -12.54
C ALA A 722 7.18 8.51 -13.25
N ALA A 723 6.20 7.93 -12.55
CA ALA A 723 5.39 6.79 -12.96
C ALA A 723 4.01 6.79 -12.26
N GLY A 724 3.09 5.94 -12.73
CA GLY A 724 1.76 5.76 -12.13
C GLY A 724 0.63 6.43 -12.92
N ALA A 725 -0.59 6.33 -12.41
CA ALA A 725 -1.81 6.76 -13.11
C ALA A 725 -1.93 8.29 -13.28
N GLY A 726 -1.29 9.08 -12.41
CA GLY A 726 -1.29 10.55 -12.48
C GLY A 726 -0.15 11.13 -13.32
N MET A 727 0.44 10.36 -14.24
CA MET A 727 1.60 10.76 -15.05
C MET A 727 1.25 10.85 -16.54
N THR A 728 1.81 11.85 -17.21
CA THR A 728 1.75 11.99 -18.68
C THR A 728 3.15 11.94 -19.27
N GLN A 729 3.30 11.19 -20.36
CA GLN A 729 4.54 11.09 -21.12
C GLN A 729 4.34 11.63 -22.54
N ILE A 730 5.26 12.49 -22.99
CA ILE A 730 5.35 12.93 -24.38
C ILE A 730 6.79 12.80 -24.90
N SER A 731 6.94 12.88 -26.22
CA SER A 731 8.25 13.08 -26.87
C SER A 731 8.34 14.51 -27.37
N ALA A 732 9.47 15.17 -27.14
CA ALA A 732 9.71 16.53 -27.57
C ALA A 732 11.10 16.67 -28.21
N VAL A 733 11.20 17.49 -29.25
CA VAL A 733 12.48 17.89 -29.86
C VAL A 733 12.65 19.39 -29.65
N TRP A 734 13.73 19.76 -28.97
CA TRP A 734 14.10 21.16 -28.80
C TRP A 734 15.07 21.55 -29.92
N THR A 735 14.65 22.47 -30.80
CA THR A 735 15.46 22.97 -31.91
C THR A 735 16.26 24.22 -31.56
N GLY A 736 15.94 24.84 -30.41
CA GLY A 736 16.55 26.11 -30.01
C GLY A 736 16.04 27.27 -30.86
N ARG A 737 14.74 27.34 -31.13
CA ARG A 737 14.15 28.46 -31.88
C ARG A 737 14.42 29.80 -31.17
N ALA A 738 14.58 29.76 -29.86
CA ALA A 738 15.04 30.84 -29.00
C ALA A 738 16.46 31.39 -29.36
N LEU A 739 17.27 30.65 -30.11
CA LEU A 739 18.61 31.04 -30.58
C LEU A 739 18.68 31.37 -32.09
N ARG A 740 17.59 31.15 -32.84
CA ARG A 740 17.60 31.24 -34.31
C ARG A 740 17.67 32.68 -34.82
N PRO A 741 18.71 33.12 -35.54
CA PRO A 741 18.78 34.50 -36.04
C PRO A 741 17.55 34.87 -36.87
N LEU A 742 17.06 36.10 -36.67
CA LEU A 742 15.85 36.58 -37.35
C LEU A 742 16.14 36.87 -38.83
N ALA A 743 15.13 36.72 -39.69
CA ALA A 743 15.24 37.04 -41.10
C ALA A 743 15.51 38.55 -41.29
N PRO A 744 16.57 38.95 -42.00
CA PRO A 744 16.89 40.37 -42.22
C PRO A 744 15.71 41.18 -42.74
N ALA A 745 15.56 42.42 -42.27
CA ALA A 745 14.46 43.29 -42.67
C ALA A 745 14.82 44.12 -43.91
N HIS A 746 13.80 44.64 -44.60
CA HIS A 746 13.95 45.63 -45.68
C HIS A 746 14.95 45.24 -46.77
N LEU A 747 14.93 43.98 -47.21
CA LEU A 747 15.73 43.51 -48.34
C LEU A 747 15.38 44.33 -49.59
N ARG A 748 16.34 45.11 -50.09
CA ARG A 748 16.22 46.00 -51.24
C ARG A 748 17.24 45.61 -52.30
N LYS A 749 16.87 45.85 -53.55
CA LYS A 749 17.72 45.63 -54.72
C LYS A 749 17.67 46.85 -55.64
N ARG A 750 18.81 47.23 -56.21
CA ARG A 750 18.94 48.35 -57.15
C ARG A 750 19.95 48.01 -58.23
N SER A 751 19.56 48.17 -59.49
CA SER A 751 20.47 48.03 -60.62
C SER A 751 21.33 49.30 -60.78
N ILE A 752 22.65 49.14 -60.87
CA ILE A 752 23.62 50.24 -61.06
C ILE A 752 24.66 49.77 -62.08
N GLY A 753 24.69 50.38 -63.27
CA GLY A 753 25.74 50.12 -64.27
C GLY A 753 25.87 48.66 -64.75
N GLY A 754 24.84 47.81 -64.59
CA GLY A 754 24.87 46.38 -64.92
C GLY A 754 24.99 45.46 -63.71
N ASP A 755 25.43 45.99 -62.57
CA ASP A 755 25.48 45.31 -61.28
C ASP A 755 24.13 45.40 -60.57
N LEU A 756 23.81 44.40 -59.74
CA LEU A 756 22.67 44.44 -58.84
C LEU A 756 23.17 44.65 -57.41
N SER A 757 23.00 45.86 -56.89
CA SER A 757 23.27 46.19 -55.48
C SER A 757 22.12 45.70 -54.62
N VAL A 758 22.44 44.92 -53.59
CA VAL A 758 21.51 44.35 -52.62
C VAL A 758 21.86 44.86 -51.24
N SER A 759 20.87 45.28 -50.46
CA SER A 759 21.05 45.79 -49.09
C SER A 759 19.89 45.36 -48.19
N TRP A 760 20.14 45.22 -46.89
CA TRP A 760 19.13 44.85 -45.90
C TRP A 760 19.41 45.54 -44.55
N ILE A 761 18.55 45.30 -43.57
CA ILE A 761 18.70 45.78 -42.20
C ILE A 761 18.79 44.57 -41.27
N ARG A 762 19.80 44.58 -40.39
CA ARG A 762 20.00 43.57 -39.34
C ARG A 762 18.79 43.51 -38.41
N ARG A 763 18.44 42.33 -37.92
CA ARG A 763 17.47 42.18 -36.83
C ARG A 763 18.15 41.49 -35.65
N ALA A 764 17.94 42.03 -34.46
CA ALA A 764 18.41 41.42 -33.21
C ALA A 764 17.28 40.60 -32.57
N ARG A 765 17.61 39.41 -32.04
CA ARG A 765 16.67 38.63 -31.22
C ARG A 765 16.50 39.19 -29.82
N VAL A 766 17.59 39.69 -29.26
CA VAL A 766 17.71 40.16 -27.88
C VAL A 766 17.99 41.66 -27.90
N GLY A 767 17.26 42.44 -27.10
CA GLY A 767 17.49 43.89 -26.97
C GLY A 767 17.20 44.73 -28.21
N GLY A 768 16.45 44.19 -29.18
CA GLY A 768 16.13 44.85 -30.45
C GLY A 768 15.16 46.04 -30.35
N ASP A 769 14.49 46.22 -29.21
CA ASP A 769 13.47 47.25 -28.98
C ASP A 769 14.01 48.54 -28.34
N VAL A 770 15.33 48.73 -28.31
CA VAL A 770 15.97 49.97 -27.80
C VAL A 770 16.02 51.02 -28.90
N TRP A 771 15.50 52.23 -28.63
CA TRP A 771 15.41 53.32 -29.61
C TRP A 771 16.56 54.34 -29.55
N ASP A 772 17.43 54.23 -28.54
CA ASP A 772 18.48 55.22 -28.24
C ASP A 772 19.79 55.03 -29.05
N GLY A 773 19.85 54.04 -29.98
CA GLY A 773 21.04 53.82 -30.82
C GLY A 773 21.02 52.50 -31.60
N GLU A 774 22.16 52.16 -32.20
CA GLU A 774 22.34 50.88 -32.89
C GLU A 774 22.37 49.73 -31.87
N VAL A 775 21.59 48.68 -32.10
CA VAL A 775 21.48 47.54 -31.18
C VAL A 775 22.84 46.81 -31.10
N PRO A 776 23.39 46.49 -29.92
CA PRO A 776 24.63 45.74 -29.83
C PRO A 776 24.60 44.40 -30.59
N LEU A 777 25.76 43.92 -31.02
CA LEU A 777 25.90 42.56 -31.56
C LEU A 777 25.85 41.57 -30.41
N GLY A 778 24.84 40.69 -30.37
CA GLY A 778 24.73 39.66 -29.33
C GLY A 778 25.94 38.72 -29.27
N GLU A 779 26.48 38.36 -30.44
CA GLU A 779 27.58 37.38 -30.60
C GLU A 779 28.91 38.04 -31.05
N GLY A 780 29.01 39.37 -30.99
CA GLY A 780 30.24 40.12 -31.30
C GLY A 780 30.67 40.17 -32.79
N VAL A 781 30.03 39.41 -33.68
CA VAL A 781 30.30 39.42 -35.13
C VAL A 781 29.01 39.52 -35.93
N GLU A 782 28.99 40.40 -36.94
CA GLU A 782 27.93 40.50 -37.93
C GLU A 782 28.30 39.68 -39.17
N ARG A 783 27.45 38.72 -39.55
CA ARG A 783 27.67 37.89 -40.75
C ARG A 783 26.37 37.51 -41.43
N TYR A 784 26.41 37.46 -42.76
CA TYR A 784 25.30 37.07 -43.61
C TYR A 784 25.74 36.09 -44.67
N ARG A 785 24.83 35.19 -45.06
CA ARG A 785 24.97 34.38 -46.25
C ARG A 785 23.92 34.78 -47.26
N VAL A 786 24.38 35.15 -48.45
CA VAL A 786 23.57 35.52 -49.60
C VAL A 786 23.57 34.37 -50.60
N ARG A 787 22.39 33.93 -51.01
CA ARG A 787 22.21 32.89 -52.03
C ARG A 787 21.38 33.40 -53.19
N VAL A 788 21.82 33.11 -54.41
CA VAL A 788 21.02 33.25 -55.63
C VAL A 788 20.51 31.85 -55.98
N LEU A 789 19.20 31.69 -55.99
CA LEU A 789 18.52 30.41 -56.13
C LEU A 789 17.66 30.41 -57.38
N ASP A 790 17.73 29.36 -58.18
CA ASP A 790 16.80 29.11 -59.29
C ASP A 790 16.12 27.75 -59.08
N GLY A 791 14.85 27.78 -58.68
CA GLY A 791 14.19 26.61 -58.08
C GLY A 791 14.91 26.14 -56.81
N ALA A 792 15.43 24.91 -56.83
CA ALA A 792 16.23 24.33 -55.75
C ALA A 792 17.75 24.48 -55.95
N ALA A 793 18.20 24.91 -57.13
CA ALA A 793 19.62 25.05 -57.44
C ALA A 793 20.18 26.34 -56.82
N VAL A 794 21.31 26.22 -56.11
CA VAL A 794 22.09 27.37 -55.63
C VAL A 794 23.05 27.77 -56.74
N LEU A 795 22.73 28.86 -57.45
CA LEU A 795 23.60 29.40 -58.51
C LEU A 795 24.81 30.12 -57.93
N ARG A 796 24.62 30.79 -56.79
CA ARG A 796 25.68 31.49 -56.07
C ARG A 796 25.43 31.47 -54.58
N GLU A 797 26.51 31.36 -53.83
CA GLU A 797 26.55 31.54 -52.38
C GLU A 797 27.73 32.46 -52.05
N ALA A 798 27.50 33.44 -51.18
CA ALA A 798 28.53 34.35 -50.70
C ALA A 798 28.28 34.71 -49.23
N GLU A 799 29.35 34.79 -48.45
CA GLU A 799 29.31 35.30 -47.08
C GLU A 799 29.81 36.75 -47.05
N VAL A 800 29.10 37.61 -46.31
CA VAL A 800 29.45 39.03 -46.15
C VAL A 800 29.32 39.44 -44.69
N GLU A 801 30.18 40.36 -44.26
CA GLU A 801 30.24 40.86 -42.87
C GLU A 801 29.53 42.22 -42.70
N THR A 802 28.94 42.73 -43.78
CA THR A 802 28.18 43.99 -43.80
C THR A 802 26.82 43.76 -44.44
N PRO A 803 25.79 44.58 -44.15
CA PRO A 803 24.43 44.36 -44.62
C PRO A 803 24.22 44.79 -46.09
N GLY A 804 25.09 44.31 -46.97
CA GLY A 804 25.03 44.55 -48.41
C GLY A 804 25.86 43.55 -49.22
N PHE A 805 25.41 43.32 -50.46
CA PHE A 805 26.06 42.46 -51.44
C PHE A 805 25.93 43.05 -52.83
N THR A 806 27.01 43.03 -53.61
CA THR A 806 26.99 43.48 -55.01
C THR A 806 27.07 42.27 -55.93
N TYR A 807 25.97 41.97 -56.61
CA TYR A 807 25.92 40.93 -57.62
C TYR A 807 26.35 41.51 -58.96
N THR A 808 27.66 41.44 -59.22
CA THR A 808 28.29 42.12 -60.37
C THR A 808 27.78 41.58 -61.71
N ALA A 809 27.88 42.39 -62.76
CA ALA A 809 27.51 42.01 -64.11
C ALA A 809 28.23 40.73 -64.59
N ALA A 810 29.50 40.55 -64.20
CA ALA A 810 30.27 39.35 -64.50
C ALA A 810 29.73 38.11 -63.78
N MET A 811 29.38 38.25 -62.49
CA MET A 811 28.77 37.16 -61.72
C MET A 811 27.39 36.78 -62.29
N ARG A 812 26.57 37.76 -62.65
CA ARG A 812 25.25 37.54 -63.27
C ARG A 812 25.35 36.84 -64.63
N ALA A 813 26.34 37.19 -65.43
CA ALA A 813 26.59 36.56 -66.72
C ALA A 813 27.07 35.10 -66.56
N ALA A 814 27.88 34.82 -65.54
CA ALA A 814 28.36 33.47 -65.24
C ALA A 814 27.24 32.56 -64.71
N ASP A 815 26.36 33.09 -63.86
CA ASP A 815 25.31 32.31 -63.21
C ASP A 815 24.07 32.12 -64.08
N ALA A 816 23.84 33.02 -65.05
CA ALA A 816 22.72 33.02 -65.99
C ALA A 816 21.33 32.72 -65.35
N PRO A 817 20.89 33.47 -64.32
CA PRO A 817 19.66 33.20 -63.58
C PRO A 817 18.40 33.36 -64.44
N SER A 818 17.44 32.43 -64.33
CA SER A 818 16.14 32.54 -65.02
C SER A 818 15.26 33.64 -64.44
N SER A 819 14.14 33.95 -65.10
CA SER A 819 13.10 34.86 -64.59
C SER A 819 12.46 34.42 -63.27
N GLY A 820 12.61 33.15 -62.88
CA GLY A 820 12.13 32.59 -61.62
C GLY A 820 13.16 32.64 -60.48
N ALA A 821 14.37 33.13 -60.74
CA ALA A 821 15.42 33.19 -59.73
C ALA A 821 15.03 34.13 -58.58
N ARG A 822 15.41 33.74 -57.36
CA ARG A 822 15.22 34.51 -56.13
C ARG A 822 16.55 34.75 -55.43
N LEU A 823 16.61 35.83 -54.68
CA LEU A 823 17.71 36.13 -53.78
C LEU A 823 17.27 35.84 -52.35
N GLU A 824 18.14 35.18 -51.60
CA GLU A 824 17.94 34.84 -50.20
C GLU A 824 19.09 35.39 -49.36
N VAL A 825 18.78 36.02 -48.24
CA VAL A 825 19.76 36.49 -47.25
C VAL A 825 19.41 35.90 -45.89
N VAL A 826 20.37 35.26 -45.25
CA VAL A 826 20.25 34.77 -43.87
C VAL A 826 21.31 35.43 -42.99
N GLN A 827 20.93 35.83 -41.78
CA GLN A 827 21.87 36.25 -40.73
C GLN A 827 22.47 35.02 -40.05
N GLY A 828 23.75 35.07 -39.68
CA GLY A 828 24.43 33.98 -38.99
C GLY A 828 24.92 34.36 -37.60
N GLU A 829 24.80 33.48 -36.63
CA GLU A 829 25.27 33.67 -35.24
C GLU A 829 25.99 32.41 -34.74
N SER A 830 26.90 32.55 -33.76
CA SER A 830 27.81 31.47 -33.37
C SER A 830 27.07 30.27 -32.77
N LEU A 831 26.05 30.51 -31.95
CA LEU A 831 25.32 29.50 -31.19
C LEU A 831 24.37 28.64 -32.04
N TYR A 832 23.77 29.20 -33.09
CA TYR A 832 22.78 28.52 -33.93
C TYR A 832 23.27 28.22 -35.35
N GLY A 833 24.18 29.03 -35.89
CA GLY A 833 24.53 29.02 -37.31
C GLY A 833 23.65 29.98 -38.11
N TRP A 834 23.12 29.53 -39.25
CA TRP A 834 22.31 30.36 -40.14
C TRP A 834 20.83 30.40 -39.74
N GLY A 835 20.27 31.61 -39.67
CA GLY A 835 18.90 31.84 -39.22
C GLY A 835 17.83 31.71 -40.30
N ALA A 836 16.74 32.47 -40.11
CA ALA A 836 15.62 32.51 -41.05
C ALA A 836 15.97 33.30 -42.33
N PRO A 837 15.48 32.89 -43.51
CA PRO A 837 15.75 33.58 -44.77
C PRO A 837 14.85 34.79 -44.98
N ALA A 838 15.44 35.91 -45.39
CA ALA A 838 14.75 36.98 -46.10
C ALA A 838 14.89 36.72 -47.60
N SER A 839 13.77 36.64 -48.33
CA SER A 839 13.79 36.35 -49.77
C SER A 839 13.11 37.42 -50.60
N THR A 840 13.57 37.59 -51.83
CA THR A 840 12.94 38.46 -52.84
C THR A 840 13.16 37.90 -54.23
N SER A 841 12.24 38.17 -55.16
CA SER A 841 12.48 37.91 -56.59
C SER A 841 13.80 38.55 -57.01
N LEU A 842 14.56 37.91 -57.90
CA LEU A 842 15.73 38.55 -58.50
C LEU A 842 15.32 39.67 -59.47
N TRP A 843 14.17 39.53 -60.13
CA TRP A 843 13.61 40.46 -61.13
C TRP A 843 12.62 41.45 -60.55
#